data_AF-A0A7Z9WP65-F1
#
_entry.id   AF-A0A7Z9WP65-F1
#
_cell.length_a   1.000
_cell.length_b   1.000
_cell.length_c   1.000
_cell.angle_alpha   90.00
_cell.angle_beta   90.00
_cell.angle_gamma   90.00
#
_symmetry.space_group_name_H-M   'P 1'
#
loop_
_entity.id
_entity.type
_entity.pdbx_description
1 polymer ?
#
loop_
_entity_poly.entity_id
_entity_poly.type
_entity_poly.pdbx_seq_one_letter_code
_entity_poly.pdbx_strand_id
1 'polypeptide(L)'
;MLRAHLGHSRRGGTMAKLFYQSKLTTIFCGDARDMTELHDESIGLIVTSPPYWDLKDYSEDSQIGLGQSYKEYLVELGKVLAECVRVLQPGRFFALVIGTRVSDGDLKHIPRDVIGLLNDLGMTLKKEIIWVKPKGTQGLWQRGTTQYLKRKPYPGCANINIQHEFILIFQKPGEFPVRKDMALAADFIKEVSWSVWELPVSKVKGHPAPFPKEIPRRLIQMFSYPDDLILDPFLGSGTTCLAAAELGRRSVGYEISPEFCRMAAEALSKLEGPLLEGLAATEEIPGVDEETDWEFVGADTRYATHDFHRYSSKFIPQIANRLLMRYSSPGETVLDVFCGSGTTLVEAKMLGRNVIGLDLNPLAWLISKVKVTNLPEEKLRLASGPFLAGLERHINVVRIGRKSYQLALWDDLGEESGPFLPAPCFPNADQWFQPQVIQELLTITAHIRRVGDTDLQDFLICALSAILRTVSNAASGFGNLMIDKSKRRITDTFERFRRQVMAMCEGMREFNVRCSWSSAKAQVILGDARNLNFLANDAVDLIVTHPPYIAAVPYAEYQKLSLNWLGEYFQERFPSEAVPSLQPRHLDRQIIGGQRSQKDVVERYRTDMAVVFREMFRVLKPGRVCCVVIGNPVVKGQTVPLNLEFRQMARAAGF
;
A
#
# COMPACT_ATOMS: atom_id res chain seq x y z
N MET A 1 33.80 -16.17 -38.34
CA MET A 1 34.71 -17.04 -37.56
C MET A 1 34.32 -17.19 -36.08
N LEU A 2 33.30 -16.48 -35.55
CA LEU A 2 32.87 -16.59 -34.14
C LEU A 2 31.87 -17.72 -33.81
N ARG A 3 31.21 -18.34 -34.80
CA ARG A 3 30.26 -19.45 -34.56
C ARG A 3 30.91 -20.73 -33.99
N ALA A 4 32.23 -20.87 -34.03
CA ALA A 4 32.93 -22.11 -33.69
C ALA A 4 33.58 -22.12 -32.29
N HIS A 5 33.47 -21.06 -31.48
CA HIS A 5 34.13 -20.97 -30.16
C HIS A 5 33.18 -20.71 -28.98
N LEU A 6 31.87 -20.61 -29.20
CA LEU A 6 30.86 -20.56 -28.13
C LEU A 6 30.35 -21.99 -27.84
N GLY A 7 31.27 -22.85 -27.41
CA GLY A 7 30.91 -24.14 -26.83
C GLY A 7 30.13 -23.92 -25.53
N HIS A 8 28.98 -24.58 -25.40
CA HIS A 8 28.13 -24.58 -24.22
C HIS A 8 28.88 -25.16 -23.01
N SER A 9 29.67 -24.32 -22.35
CA SER A 9 30.20 -24.54 -21.03
C SER A 9 29.32 -23.75 -20.07
N ARG A 10 28.22 -24.35 -19.60
CA ARG A 10 27.52 -23.90 -18.38
C ARG A 10 28.45 -24.18 -17.19
N ARG A 11 29.47 -23.34 -17.00
CA ARG A 11 30.23 -23.28 -15.75
C ARG A 11 29.39 -22.45 -14.80
N GLY A 12 29.10 -23.02 -13.62
CA GLY A 12 28.25 -22.41 -12.59
C GLY A 12 28.78 -21.04 -12.15
N GLY A 13 28.25 -20.00 -12.78
CA GLY A 13 28.29 -18.64 -12.26
C GLY A 13 27.26 -18.52 -11.14
N THR A 14 27.62 -17.77 -10.10
CA THR A 14 26.67 -17.32 -9.07
C THR A 14 25.56 -16.52 -9.75
N MET A 15 24.30 -16.96 -9.59
CA MET A 15 23.13 -16.24 -10.12
C MET A 15 23.14 -14.77 -9.70
N ALA A 16 22.65 -13.89 -10.57
CA ALA A 16 22.57 -12.47 -10.29
C ALA A 16 21.60 -12.25 -9.13
N LYS A 17 22.04 -11.52 -8.10
CA LYS A 17 21.23 -11.31 -6.92
C LYS A 17 20.25 -10.17 -7.18
N LEU A 18 18.95 -10.41 -7.03
CA LEU A 18 17.96 -9.33 -7.02
C LEU A 18 18.34 -8.29 -5.94
N PHE A 19 18.63 -7.06 -6.35
CA PHE A 19 19.17 -5.99 -5.51
C PHE A 19 18.13 -4.93 -5.15
N TYR A 20 17.31 -4.52 -6.12
CA TYR A 20 16.24 -3.55 -5.93
C TYR A 20 15.05 -3.93 -6.80
N GLN A 21 13.85 -3.68 -6.30
CA GLN A 21 12.65 -3.83 -7.09
C GLN A 21 11.69 -2.68 -6.76
N SER A 22 10.89 -2.27 -7.71
CA SER A 22 9.75 -1.37 -7.54
C SER A 22 8.60 -1.87 -8.41
N LYS A 23 7.50 -1.12 -8.48
CA LYS A 23 6.42 -1.43 -9.44
C LYS A 23 6.92 -1.39 -10.89
N LEU A 24 7.86 -0.49 -11.19
CA LEU A 24 8.33 -0.26 -12.55
C LEU A 24 9.71 -0.84 -12.80
N THR A 25 10.60 -0.90 -11.81
CA THR A 25 12.02 -1.16 -12.04
C THR A 25 12.54 -2.34 -11.24
N THR A 26 13.28 -3.25 -11.88
CA THR A 26 14.02 -4.34 -11.24
C THR A 26 15.52 -4.15 -11.45
N ILE A 27 16.35 -4.32 -10.42
CA ILE A 27 17.81 -4.27 -10.52
C ILE A 27 18.38 -5.58 -10.00
N PHE A 28 19.20 -6.22 -10.80
CA PHE A 28 20.03 -7.36 -10.40
C PHE A 28 21.47 -6.87 -10.17
N CYS A 29 22.01 -7.19 -9.00
CA CYS A 29 23.43 -7.08 -8.72
C CYS A 29 24.11 -8.36 -9.19
N GLY A 30 24.75 -8.30 -10.35
CA GLY A 30 25.31 -9.46 -11.03
C GLY A 30 25.88 -9.13 -12.40
N ASP A 31 26.48 -10.14 -13.02
CA ASP A 31 27.22 -10.01 -14.27
C ASP A 31 26.31 -10.20 -15.48
N ALA A 32 26.15 -9.17 -16.29
CA ALA A 32 25.30 -9.20 -17.49
C ALA A 32 25.77 -10.18 -18.59
N ARG A 33 26.91 -10.85 -18.42
CA ARG A 33 27.30 -12.01 -19.25
C ARG A 33 26.41 -13.24 -18.98
N ASP A 34 25.67 -13.25 -17.88
CA ASP A 34 24.67 -14.24 -17.50
C ASP A 34 23.39 -13.52 -17.05
N MET A 35 22.37 -13.48 -17.91
CA MET A 35 21.05 -12.91 -17.59
C MET A 35 19.99 -14.02 -17.54
N THR A 36 20.31 -15.16 -16.91
CA THR A 36 19.41 -16.33 -16.82
C THR A 36 18.09 -16.05 -16.09
N GLU A 37 18.03 -14.97 -15.31
CA GLU A 37 16.82 -14.48 -14.66
C GLU A 37 15.80 -13.88 -15.67
N LEU A 38 16.23 -13.60 -16.90
CA LEU A 38 15.38 -13.13 -17.99
C LEU A 38 15.08 -14.25 -18.99
N HIS A 39 13.79 -14.43 -19.31
CA HIS A 39 13.35 -15.31 -20.37
C HIS A 39 13.83 -14.84 -21.75
N ASP A 40 13.97 -15.78 -22.68
CA ASP A 40 14.21 -15.45 -24.08
C ASP A 40 13.07 -14.56 -24.60
N GLU A 41 13.41 -13.58 -25.44
CA GLU A 41 12.42 -12.73 -26.11
C GLU A 41 11.41 -12.04 -25.16
N SER A 42 11.86 -11.61 -23.98
CA SER A 42 11.03 -10.91 -22.99
C SER A 42 11.17 -9.38 -22.99
N ILE A 43 12.19 -8.83 -23.68
CA ILE A 43 12.54 -7.41 -23.64
C ILE A 43 12.01 -6.68 -24.87
N GLY A 44 11.37 -5.52 -24.66
CA GLY A 44 10.79 -4.68 -25.70
C GLY A 44 11.74 -3.63 -26.29
N LEU A 45 12.73 -3.18 -25.51
CA LEU A 45 13.78 -2.24 -25.93
C LEU A 45 15.01 -2.37 -25.02
N ILE A 46 16.21 -2.28 -25.61
CA ILE A 46 17.47 -2.18 -24.85
C ILE A 46 18.07 -0.79 -25.06
N VAL A 47 18.40 -0.11 -23.97
CA VAL A 47 19.12 1.18 -24.00
C VAL A 47 20.26 1.13 -22.99
N THR A 48 21.50 1.30 -23.44
CA THR A 48 22.66 1.16 -22.54
C THR A 48 23.91 1.85 -23.08
N SER A 49 24.95 1.90 -22.24
CA SER A 49 26.30 2.33 -22.60
C SER A 49 27.33 1.43 -21.92
N PRO A 50 28.13 0.66 -22.67
CA PRO A 50 29.09 -0.29 -22.10
C PRO A 50 30.30 0.46 -21.51
N PRO A 51 31.05 -0.15 -20.59
CA PRO A 51 32.33 0.39 -20.14
C PRO A 51 33.31 0.44 -21.33
N TYR A 52 33.83 1.62 -21.66
CA TYR A 52 34.74 1.75 -22.80
C TYR A 52 36.14 1.23 -22.44
N TRP A 53 36.76 0.52 -23.37
CA TRP A 53 38.09 -0.04 -23.20
C TRP A 53 39.13 1.00 -22.74
N ASP A 54 39.82 0.65 -21.67
CA ASP A 54 40.92 1.35 -21.02
C ASP A 54 40.61 2.84 -20.77
N LEU A 55 39.39 3.15 -20.32
CA LEU A 55 38.96 4.53 -20.09
C LEU A 55 38.69 4.89 -18.63
N LYS A 56 38.01 4.01 -17.90
CA LYS A 56 37.61 4.26 -16.50
C LYS A 56 37.87 3.02 -15.68
N ASP A 57 38.34 3.25 -14.46
CA ASP A 57 38.37 2.26 -13.41
C ASP A 57 37.12 2.44 -12.54
N TYR A 58 36.28 1.42 -12.52
CA TYR A 58 35.07 1.34 -11.71
C TYR A 58 35.32 0.62 -10.36
N SER A 59 36.57 0.30 -10.03
CA SER A 59 36.99 -0.35 -8.77
C SER A 59 36.39 -1.73 -8.54
N GLU A 60 36.11 -2.47 -9.63
CA GLU A 60 35.60 -3.84 -9.59
C GLU A 60 36.56 -4.78 -10.34
N ASP A 61 37.00 -5.87 -9.70
CA ASP A 61 37.97 -6.81 -10.28
C ASP A 61 37.43 -7.53 -11.53
N SER A 62 36.11 -7.71 -11.62
CA SER A 62 35.42 -8.39 -12.72
C SER A 62 34.94 -7.44 -13.84
N GLN A 63 35.26 -6.15 -13.76
CA GLN A 63 34.82 -5.16 -14.76
C GLN A 63 35.34 -5.46 -16.17
N ILE A 64 34.51 -5.22 -17.18
CA ILE A 64 34.92 -5.28 -18.58
C ILE A 64 35.56 -3.94 -18.94
N GLY A 65 36.68 -3.98 -19.69
CA GLY A 65 37.29 -2.78 -20.25
C GLY A 65 38.45 -2.20 -19.46
N LEU A 66 38.86 -2.75 -18.31
CA LEU A 66 40.10 -2.36 -17.63
C LEU A 66 41.07 -3.54 -17.54
N GLY A 67 42.37 -3.31 -17.79
CA GLY A 67 43.42 -4.33 -17.67
C GLY A 67 43.43 -5.42 -18.76
N GLN A 68 42.41 -5.46 -19.63
CA GLN A 68 42.27 -6.40 -20.74
C GLN A 68 42.96 -5.89 -22.01
N SER A 69 43.46 -6.79 -22.85
CA SER A 69 43.77 -6.43 -24.23
C SER A 69 42.50 -6.02 -24.98
N TYR A 70 42.63 -5.20 -26.03
CA TYR A 70 41.47 -4.77 -26.82
C TYR A 70 40.66 -5.94 -27.40
N LYS A 71 41.33 -7.03 -27.78
CA LYS A 71 40.68 -8.23 -28.30
C LYS A 71 39.89 -8.97 -27.21
N GLU A 72 40.44 -9.12 -26.02
CA GLU A 72 39.75 -9.75 -24.88
C GLU A 72 38.53 -8.93 -24.46
N TYR A 73 38.65 -7.60 -24.42
CA TYR A 73 37.52 -6.70 -24.19
C TYR A 73 36.38 -6.94 -25.18
N LEU A 74 36.66 -7.03 -26.48
CA LEU A 74 35.63 -7.29 -27.50
C LEU A 74 34.98 -8.67 -27.32
N VAL A 75 35.73 -9.68 -26.87
CA VAL A 75 35.19 -11.01 -26.56
C VAL A 75 34.25 -10.96 -25.36
N GLU A 76 34.63 -10.32 -24.27
CA GLU A 76 33.78 -10.21 -23.07
C GLU A 76 32.54 -9.35 -23.33
N LEU A 77 32.69 -8.22 -24.03
CA LEU A 77 31.54 -7.41 -24.46
C LEU A 77 30.61 -8.23 -25.38
N GLY A 78 31.17 -9.02 -26.29
CA GLY A 78 30.42 -9.89 -27.18
C GLY A 78 29.51 -10.89 -26.45
N LYS A 79 29.90 -11.37 -25.26
CA LYS A 79 29.06 -12.25 -24.43
C LYS A 79 27.81 -11.53 -23.92
N VAL A 80 27.96 -10.30 -23.41
CA VAL A 80 26.82 -9.48 -22.96
C VAL A 80 25.90 -9.14 -24.14
N LEU A 81 26.47 -8.80 -25.30
CA LEU A 81 25.69 -8.53 -26.51
C LEU A 81 24.90 -9.76 -26.97
N ALA A 82 25.45 -10.98 -26.82
CA ALA A 82 24.74 -12.21 -27.14
C ALA A 82 23.53 -12.43 -26.22
N GLU A 83 23.67 -12.21 -24.91
CA GLU A 83 22.55 -12.27 -23.96
C GLU A 83 21.49 -11.20 -24.26
N CYS A 84 21.90 -9.98 -24.62
CA CYS A 84 20.99 -8.92 -25.07
C CYS A 84 20.16 -9.35 -26.28
N VAL A 85 20.78 -10.01 -27.27
CA VAL A 85 20.08 -10.50 -28.46
C VAL A 85 19.14 -11.67 -28.14
N ARG A 86 19.50 -12.53 -27.18
CA ARG A 86 18.64 -13.63 -26.68
C ARG A 86 17.35 -13.09 -26.08
N VAL A 87 17.45 -12.14 -25.15
CA VAL A 87 16.29 -11.62 -24.40
C VAL A 87 15.45 -10.61 -25.19
N LEU A 88 15.99 -9.98 -26.24
CA LEU A 88 15.25 -9.02 -27.06
C LEU A 88 14.19 -9.71 -27.93
N GLN A 89 12.96 -9.17 -27.94
CA GLN A 89 11.88 -9.66 -28.82
C GLN A 89 12.20 -9.47 -30.31
N PRO A 90 11.72 -10.35 -31.21
CA PRO A 90 11.80 -10.15 -32.65
C PRO A 90 11.21 -8.80 -33.09
N GLY A 91 11.85 -8.16 -34.07
CA GLY A 91 11.41 -6.86 -34.60
C GLY A 91 11.66 -5.64 -33.68
N ARG A 92 12.10 -5.85 -32.44
CA ARG A 92 12.42 -4.77 -31.47
C ARG A 92 13.83 -4.21 -31.63
N PHE A 93 14.11 -3.13 -30.92
CA PHE A 93 15.32 -2.33 -31.08
C PHE A 93 16.32 -2.45 -29.92
N PHE A 94 17.60 -2.28 -30.25
CA PHE A 94 18.71 -2.15 -29.31
C PHE A 94 19.45 -0.85 -29.63
N ALA A 95 19.36 0.13 -28.72
CA ALA A 95 20.11 1.37 -28.76
C ALA A 95 21.35 1.33 -27.86
N LEU A 96 22.52 1.59 -28.42
CA LEU A 96 23.82 1.53 -27.73
C LEU A 96 24.56 2.86 -27.82
N VAL A 97 24.82 3.50 -26.68
CA VAL A 97 25.64 4.72 -26.61
C VAL A 97 27.11 4.31 -26.46
N ILE A 98 27.94 4.64 -27.45
CA ILE A 98 29.33 4.21 -27.50
C ILE A 98 30.25 5.24 -28.16
N GLY A 99 31.46 5.40 -27.61
CA GLY A 99 32.44 6.38 -28.05
C GLY A 99 33.73 5.78 -28.58
N THR A 100 34.47 6.59 -29.33
CA THR A 100 35.82 6.25 -29.80
C THR A 100 36.86 6.53 -28.71
N ARG A 101 37.83 5.63 -28.55
CA ARG A 101 38.96 5.76 -27.61
C ARG A 101 40.26 5.94 -28.40
N VAL A 102 41.10 6.86 -27.94
CA VAL A 102 42.47 7.04 -28.43
C VAL A 102 43.43 6.65 -27.32
N SER A 103 44.13 5.52 -27.40
CA SER A 103 45.12 5.08 -26.38
C SER A 103 46.47 4.84 -27.05
N ASP A 104 47.56 5.23 -26.38
CA ASP A 104 48.95 5.11 -26.88
C ASP A 104 49.22 5.62 -28.31
N GLY A 105 48.44 6.62 -28.76
CA GLY A 105 48.56 7.21 -30.10
C GLY A 105 47.70 6.52 -31.17
N ASP A 106 47.11 5.37 -30.87
CA ASP A 106 46.20 4.65 -31.75
C ASP A 106 44.73 4.97 -31.46
N LEU A 107 43.96 5.19 -32.53
CA LEU A 107 42.51 5.28 -32.44
C LEU A 107 41.90 3.88 -32.49
N LYS A 108 41.21 3.49 -31.41
CA LYS A 108 40.38 2.28 -31.35
C LYS A 108 38.92 2.68 -31.57
N HIS A 109 38.39 2.32 -32.74
CA HIS A 109 37.03 2.67 -33.16
C HIS A 109 36.02 1.65 -32.65
N ILE A 110 35.83 1.61 -31.32
CA ILE A 110 34.90 0.70 -30.63
C ILE A 110 33.51 0.63 -31.30
N PRO A 111 32.89 1.75 -31.76
CA PRO A 111 31.60 1.69 -32.43
C PRO A 111 31.60 0.78 -33.66
N ARG A 112 32.68 0.77 -34.45
CA ARG A 112 32.80 -0.07 -35.66
C ARG A 112 32.84 -1.55 -35.28
N ASP A 113 33.64 -1.88 -34.28
CA ASP A 113 33.84 -3.27 -33.87
C ASP A 113 32.56 -3.84 -33.24
N VAL A 114 31.83 -3.02 -32.47
CA VAL A 114 30.52 -3.42 -31.92
C VAL A 114 29.45 -3.59 -33.01
N ILE A 115 29.45 -2.76 -34.06
CA ILE A 115 28.61 -3.00 -35.24
C ILE A 115 28.91 -4.38 -35.84
N GLY A 116 30.18 -4.74 -35.97
CA GLY A 116 30.60 -6.07 -36.43
C GLY A 116 30.07 -7.20 -35.54
N LEU A 117 30.22 -7.07 -34.22
CA LEU A 117 29.75 -8.08 -33.25
C LEU A 117 28.22 -8.26 -33.31
N LEU A 118 27.45 -7.18 -33.34
CA LEU A 118 25.99 -7.26 -33.39
C LEU A 118 25.49 -7.81 -34.74
N ASN A 119 26.15 -7.48 -35.85
CA ASN A 119 25.85 -8.07 -37.16
C ASN A 119 26.11 -9.58 -37.17
N ASP A 120 27.22 -10.04 -36.57
CA ASP A 120 27.55 -11.46 -36.42
C ASP A 120 26.50 -12.22 -35.56
N LEU A 121 25.85 -11.52 -34.63
CA LEU A 121 24.73 -12.01 -33.82
C LEU A 121 23.36 -11.89 -34.53
N GLY A 122 23.33 -11.43 -35.78
CA GLY A 122 22.12 -11.36 -36.60
C GLY A 122 21.31 -10.07 -36.45
N MET A 123 21.80 -9.07 -35.73
CA MET A 123 21.16 -7.76 -35.64
C MET A 123 21.45 -6.92 -36.89
N THR A 124 20.56 -5.99 -37.22
CA THR A 124 20.77 -5.05 -38.34
C THR A 124 20.86 -3.62 -37.83
N LEU A 125 21.94 -2.90 -38.14
CA LEU A 125 22.04 -1.46 -37.88
C LEU A 125 21.00 -0.70 -38.73
N LYS A 126 20.11 0.04 -38.09
CA LYS A 126 19.05 0.81 -38.76
C LYS A 126 19.36 2.30 -38.83
N LYS A 127 19.91 2.85 -37.75
CA LYS A 127 20.22 4.28 -37.62
C LYS A 127 21.44 4.50 -36.74
N GLU A 128 22.09 5.62 -36.98
CA GLU A 128 23.15 6.16 -36.15
C GLU A 128 22.79 7.61 -35.82
N ILE A 129 22.95 7.99 -34.55
CA ILE A 129 22.77 9.36 -34.07
C ILE A 129 24.10 9.81 -33.45
N ILE A 130 24.53 11.03 -33.77
CA ILE A 130 25.73 11.65 -33.24
C ILE A 130 25.33 12.52 -32.05
N TRP A 131 25.72 12.12 -30.84
CA TRP A 131 25.58 12.96 -29.67
C TRP A 131 26.79 13.89 -29.54
N VAL A 132 26.57 15.19 -29.75
CA VAL A 132 27.59 16.24 -29.63
C VAL A 132 27.56 16.81 -28.21
N LYS A 133 28.72 16.82 -27.54
CA LYS A 133 28.89 17.36 -26.19
C LYS A 133 29.22 18.87 -26.26
N PRO A 134 28.82 19.69 -25.26
CA PRO A 134 29.13 21.11 -25.28
C PRO A 134 30.64 21.37 -25.23
N LYS A 135 31.08 22.45 -25.90
CA LYS A 135 32.49 22.87 -25.90
C LYS A 135 32.98 23.15 -24.47
N GLY A 136 34.16 22.65 -24.11
CA GLY A 136 34.79 22.86 -22.80
C GLY A 136 34.40 21.86 -21.70
N THR A 137 33.48 20.94 -21.99
CA THR A 137 32.94 19.99 -21.00
C THR A 137 33.89 18.84 -20.66
N GLN A 138 34.86 18.58 -21.53
CA GLN A 138 36.00 17.71 -21.25
C GLN A 138 37.24 18.58 -21.19
N GLY A 139 37.98 18.50 -20.08
CA GLY A 139 39.20 19.26 -19.93
C GLY A 139 40.18 18.93 -21.06
N LEU A 140 40.83 19.96 -21.62
CA LEU A 140 41.93 19.87 -22.59
C LEU A 140 42.96 18.77 -22.23
N TRP A 141 43.08 18.46 -20.95
CA TRP A 141 44.08 17.58 -20.35
C TRP A 141 43.77 16.07 -20.39
N GLN A 142 42.52 15.65 -20.65
CA GLN A 142 42.12 14.25 -20.44
C GLN A 142 42.39 13.30 -21.61
N ARG A 143 42.86 13.76 -22.77
CA ARG A 143 42.99 12.90 -23.97
C ARG A 143 44.20 13.19 -24.86
N GLY A 144 45.35 13.52 -24.27
CA GLY A 144 46.64 13.58 -25.00
C GLY A 144 46.81 14.74 -26.01
N THR A 145 45.73 15.29 -26.56
CA THR A 145 45.73 16.32 -27.61
C THR A 145 46.46 17.60 -27.19
N THR A 146 46.19 18.13 -25.99
CA THR A 146 46.82 19.36 -25.51
C THR A 146 48.25 19.14 -25.02
N GLN A 147 48.57 17.93 -24.56
CA GLN A 147 49.95 17.55 -24.21
C GLN A 147 50.80 17.38 -25.47
N TYR A 148 50.21 16.84 -26.55
CA TYR A 148 50.83 16.67 -27.85
C TYR A 148 51.02 18.02 -28.58
N LEU A 149 49.98 18.85 -28.63
CA LEU A 149 50.04 20.21 -29.21
C LEU A 149 51.03 21.13 -28.48
N LYS A 150 51.25 20.95 -27.17
CA LYS A 150 52.28 21.67 -26.41
C LYS A 150 53.71 21.20 -26.69
N ARG A 151 53.90 19.94 -27.06
CA ARG A 151 55.23 19.34 -27.26
C ARG A 151 55.69 19.38 -28.73
N LYS A 152 54.77 19.37 -29.70
CA LYS A 152 55.08 19.34 -31.14
C LYS A 152 54.06 20.15 -31.96
N PRO A 153 54.17 21.49 -32.01
CA PRO A 153 53.20 22.37 -32.69
C PRO A 153 53.35 22.44 -34.23
N TYR A 154 54.18 21.58 -34.84
CA TYR A 154 54.47 21.61 -36.27
C TYR A 154 53.31 21.03 -37.11
N PRO A 155 53.12 21.49 -38.37
CA PRO A 155 52.17 20.90 -39.31
C PRO A 155 52.36 19.38 -39.43
N GLY A 156 51.27 18.60 -39.45
CA GLY A 156 51.29 17.13 -39.53
C GLY A 156 51.24 16.40 -38.17
N CYS A 157 51.31 17.12 -37.05
CA CYS A 157 51.19 16.60 -35.68
C CYS A 157 49.90 17.08 -34.97
N ALA A 158 48.88 17.51 -35.71
CA ALA A 158 47.62 17.93 -35.10
C ALA A 158 46.80 16.70 -34.66
N ASN A 159 46.42 16.65 -33.38
CA ASN A 159 45.43 15.72 -32.89
C ASN A 159 44.11 16.50 -32.66
N ILE A 160 42.97 15.90 -32.97
CA ILE A 160 41.65 16.54 -32.91
C ILE A 160 40.87 15.98 -31.73
N ASN A 161 40.32 16.86 -30.91
CA ASN A 161 39.44 16.44 -29.82
C ASN A 161 38.16 15.83 -30.38
N ILE A 162 37.90 14.58 -29.99
CA ILE A 162 36.63 13.89 -30.27
C ILE A 162 35.56 14.48 -29.33
N GLN A 163 34.63 15.25 -29.89
CA GLN A 163 33.57 15.96 -29.14
C GLN A 163 32.21 15.25 -29.17
N HIS A 164 32.15 14.06 -29.76
CA HIS A 164 30.91 13.32 -29.92
C HIS A 164 31.03 11.87 -29.49
N GLU A 165 29.88 11.26 -29.24
CA GLU A 165 29.71 9.81 -29.13
C GLU A 165 28.60 9.37 -30.09
N PHE A 166 28.55 8.07 -30.37
CA PHE A 166 27.57 7.47 -31.25
C PHE A 166 26.45 6.86 -30.42
N ILE A 167 25.21 6.99 -30.89
CA ILE A 167 24.06 6.23 -30.43
C ILE A 167 23.66 5.34 -31.62
N LEU A 168 24.01 4.06 -31.53
CA LEU A 168 23.78 3.08 -32.58
C LEU A 168 22.45 2.38 -32.33
N ILE A 169 21.56 2.34 -33.33
CA ILE A 169 20.23 1.73 -33.21
C ILE A 169 20.15 0.51 -34.13
N PHE A 170 20.10 -0.66 -33.52
CA PHE A 170 19.94 -1.95 -34.20
C PHE A 170 18.52 -2.47 -34.06
N GLN A 171 18.10 -3.32 -34.99
CA GLN A 171 16.85 -4.06 -34.91
C GLN A 171 17.12 -5.56 -34.98
N LYS A 172 16.46 -6.34 -34.11
CA LYS A 172 16.43 -7.80 -34.23
C LYS A 172 15.53 -8.18 -35.41
N PRO A 173 15.91 -9.15 -36.27
CA PRO A 173 15.06 -9.58 -37.37
C PRO A 173 13.63 -9.90 -36.90
N GLY A 174 12.64 -9.48 -37.68
CA GLY A 174 11.23 -9.57 -37.34
C GLY A 174 10.47 -8.31 -37.73
N GLU A 175 9.14 -8.39 -37.69
CA GLU A 175 8.26 -7.23 -37.92
C GLU A 175 8.10 -6.43 -36.63
N PHE A 176 8.21 -5.10 -36.72
CA PHE A 176 7.93 -4.25 -35.57
C PHE A 176 6.41 -4.20 -35.33
N PRO A 177 5.91 -4.45 -34.10
CA PRO A 177 4.48 -4.52 -33.83
C PRO A 177 3.83 -3.14 -33.79
N VAL A 178 3.44 -2.60 -34.95
CA VAL A 178 2.84 -1.26 -35.07
C VAL A 178 1.45 -1.21 -34.43
N ARG A 179 1.30 -0.38 -33.39
CA ARG A 179 0.01 0.03 -32.80
C ARG A 179 -0.49 1.35 -33.40
N LYS A 180 -1.54 1.29 -34.23
CA LYS A 180 -2.09 2.46 -34.95
C LYS A 180 -2.90 3.42 -34.09
N ASP A 181 -3.36 2.94 -32.93
CA ASP A 181 -4.10 3.69 -31.91
C ASP A 181 -3.19 4.60 -31.06
N MET A 182 -1.87 4.42 -31.16
CA MET A 182 -0.88 5.24 -30.44
C MET A 182 -0.05 6.07 -31.41
N ALA A 183 0.05 7.37 -31.14
CA ALA A 183 0.86 8.30 -31.92
C ALA A 183 1.74 9.16 -30.99
N LEU A 184 2.97 9.42 -31.43
CA LEU A 184 3.85 10.37 -30.76
C LEU A 184 3.35 11.80 -31.00
N ALA A 185 3.54 12.67 -30.00
CA ALA A 185 3.23 14.09 -30.15
C ALA A 185 4.05 14.72 -31.28
N ALA A 186 3.41 15.52 -32.13
CA ALA A 186 4.04 16.09 -33.32
C ALA A 186 5.31 16.91 -33.00
N ASP A 187 5.31 17.64 -31.88
CA ASP A 187 6.47 18.44 -31.47
C ASP A 187 7.63 17.58 -30.98
N PHE A 188 7.34 16.47 -30.31
CA PHE A 188 8.37 15.49 -29.95
C PHE A 188 8.99 14.83 -31.19
N ILE A 189 8.18 14.50 -32.21
CA ILE A 189 8.68 13.97 -33.48
C ILE A 189 9.68 14.95 -34.12
N LYS A 190 9.34 16.24 -34.18
CA LYS A 190 10.24 17.28 -34.74
C LYS A 190 11.55 17.38 -33.95
N GLU A 191 11.49 17.24 -32.62
CA GLU A 191 12.67 17.28 -31.74
C GLU A 191 13.66 16.15 -32.06
N VAL A 192 13.16 14.93 -32.29
CA VAL A 192 14.00 13.73 -32.43
C VAL A 192 14.29 13.32 -33.87
N SER A 193 13.75 14.04 -34.86
CA SER A 193 13.89 13.71 -36.28
C SER A 193 15.31 13.90 -36.85
N TRP A 194 16.20 14.55 -36.11
CA TRP A 194 17.56 14.83 -36.56
C TRP A 194 18.56 13.80 -36.02
N SER A 195 19.52 13.41 -36.86
CA SER A 195 20.58 12.45 -36.52
C SER A 195 21.74 13.07 -35.73
N VAL A 196 21.68 14.36 -35.39
CA VAL A 196 22.67 15.04 -34.56
C VAL A 196 21.97 15.63 -33.34
N TRP A 197 22.35 15.17 -32.16
CA TRP A 197 21.77 15.62 -30.89
C TRP A 197 22.81 16.39 -30.09
N GLU A 198 22.58 17.68 -29.90
CA GLU A 198 23.40 18.52 -29.03
C GLU A 198 22.82 18.49 -27.62
N LEU A 199 23.43 17.72 -26.73
CA LEU A 199 22.94 17.53 -25.35
C LEU A 199 24.07 17.76 -24.34
N PRO A 200 23.79 18.41 -23.18
CA PRO A 200 24.79 18.62 -22.14
C PRO A 200 25.30 17.30 -21.58
N VAL A 201 26.48 17.27 -20.95
CA VAL A 201 26.90 16.06 -20.20
C VAL A 201 26.19 16.00 -18.85
N SER A 202 26.03 14.79 -18.32
CA SER A 202 25.58 14.58 -16.95
C SER A 202 26.76 14.52 -15.98
N LYS A 203 26.53 14.95 -14.73
CA LYS A 203 27.44 14.73 -13.60
C LYS A 203 26.62 14.16 -12.45
N VAL A 204 26.88 12.90 -12.11
CA VAL A 204 26.32 12.26 -10.92
C VAL A 204 27.45 12.11 -9.92
N LYS A 205 27.26 12.62 -8.70
CA LYS A 205 28.27 12.55 -7.64
C LYS A 205 28.53 11.07 -7.31
N GLY A 206 29.77 10.62 -7.43
CA GLY A 206 30.16 9.22 -7.17
C GLY A 206 30.16 8.30 -8.39
N HIS A 207 29.52 8.68 -9.51
CA HIS A 207 29.60 7.89 -10.75
C HIS A 207 30.61 8.49 -11.74
N PRO A 208 31.57 7.71 -12.27
CA PRO A 208 32.67 8.28 -13.06
C PRO A 208 32.28 8.65 -14.50
N ALA A 209 31.18 8.12 -15.06
CA ALA A 209 30.79 8.36 -16.45
C ALA A 209 29.28 8.18 -16.77
N PRO A 210 28.37 9.00 -16.22
CA PRO A 210 26.95 8.94 -16.59
C PRO A 210 26.66 9.66 -17.93
N PHE A 211 25.81 9.08 -18.79
CA PHE A 211 25.23 9.80 -19.93
C PHE A 211 23.98 10.61 -19.52
N PRO A 212 23.54 11.60 -20.33
CA PRO A 212 22.38 12.42 -20.02
C PRO A 212 21.08 11.64 -20.11
N LYS A 213 20.20 11.79 -19.11
CA LYS A 213 18.86 11.18 -19.04
C LYS A 213 17.97 11.48 -20.26
N GLU A 214 18.25 12.58 -20.95
CA GLU A 214 17.54 12.97 -22.16
C GLU A 214 17.71 11.96 -23.32
N ILE A 215 18.87 11.30 -23.40
CA ILE A 215 19.12 10.25 -24.42
C ILE A 215 18.15 9.07 -24.25
N PRO A 216 18.11 8.36 -23.09
CA PRO A 216 17.20 7.25 -22.90
C PRO A 216 15.75 7.71 -22.93
N ARG A 217 15.41 8.92 -22.43
CA ARG A 217 14.05 9.47 -22.54
C ARG A 217 13.56 9.49 -23.99
N ARG A 218 14.38 10.03 -24.91
CA ARG A 218 14.04 10.08 -26.34
C ARG A 218 13.92 8.69 -26.95
N LEU A 219 14.88 7.82 -26.69
CA LEU A 219 14.92 6.47 -27.25
C LEU A 219 13.74 5.60 -26.77
N ILE A 220 13.40 5.67 -25.47
CA ILE A 220 12.27 4.95 -24.88
C ILE A 220 10.96 5.42 -25.52
N GLN A 221 10.74 6.73 -25.67
CA GLN A 221 9.54 7.23 -26.33
C GLN A 221 9.46 6.83 -27.81
N MET A 222 10.58 6.79 -28.53
CA MET A 222 10.61 6.47 -29.96
C MET A 222 10.44 4.98 -30.28
N PHE A 223 11.01 4.10 -29.45
CA PHE A 223 11.20 2.68 -29.80
C PHE A 223 10.52 1.70 -28.84
N SER A 224 9.70 2.18 -27.89
CA SER A 224 8.92 1.34 -27.00
C SER A 224 7.49 1.85 -26.79
N TYR A 225 6.62 0.94 -26.39
CA TYR A 225 5.27 1.21 -25.94
C TYR A 225 5.17 1.19 -24.40
N PRO A 226 4.06 1.67 -23.80
CA PRO A 226 3.93 1.77 -22.34
C PRO A 226 4.10 0.45 -21.56
N ASP A 227 3.70 -0.67 -22.15
CA ASP A 227 3.73 -2.03 -21.59
C ASP A 227 5.06 -2.78 -21.81
N ASP A 228 5.93 -2.25 -22.68
CA ASP A 228 7.23 -2.85 -22.98
C ASP A 228 8.17 -2.81 -21.76
N LEU A 229 8.99 -3.85 -21.63
CA LEU A 229 10.06 -3.95 -20.65
C LEU A 229 11.37 -3.44 -21.24
N ILE A 230 11.98 -2.45 -20.57
CA ILE A 230 13.23 -1.81 -20.99
C ILE A 230 14.43 -2.43 -20.27
N LEU A 231 15.49 -2.83 -20.97
CA LEU A 231 16.70 -3.40 -20.36
C LEU A 231 17.89 -2.44 -20.45
N ASP A 232 18.65 -2.35 -19.35
CA ASP A 232 20.00 -1.79 -19.30
C ASP A 232 21.00 -2.80 -18.67
N PRO A 233 21.81 -3.52 -19.47
CA PRO A 233 22.78 -4.49 -18.96
C PRO A 233 24.03 -3.84 -18.30
N PHE A 234 24.17 -2.51 -18.38
CA PHE A 234 25.25 -1.74 -17.77
C PHE A 234 24.67 -0.55 -17.01
N LEU A 235 23.85 -0.87 -16.00
CA LEU A 235 22.96 0.08 -15.34
C LEU A 235 23.68 1.29 -14.73
N GLY A 236 24.87 1.11 -14.15
CA GLY A 236 25.63 2.17 -13.50
C GLY A 236 24.80 2.92 -12.46
N SER A 237 24.71 4.25 -12.58
CA SER A 237 23.88 5.08 -11.70
C SER A 237 22.37 5.01 -11.95
N GLY A 238 21.88 4.15 -12.85
CA GLY A 238 20.45 3.94 -13.08
C GLY A 238 19.79 4.89 -14.08
N THR A 239 20.55 5.58 -14.93
CA THR A 239 20.03 6.65 -15.81
C THR A 239 18.91 6.17 -16.74
N THR A 240 19.06 4.99 -17.35
CA THR A 240 18.04 4.42 -18.25
C THR A 240 16.78 4.06 -17.50
N CYS A 241 16.90 3.34 -16.39
CA CYS A 241 15.76 2.95 -15.55
C CYS A 241 15.02 4.17 -15.00
N LEU A 242 15.73 5.23 -14.58
CA LEU A 242 15.12 6.48 -14.15
C LEU A 242 14.30 7.15 -15.27
N ALA A 243 14.83 7.16 -16.50
CA ALA A 243 14.09 7.68 -17.65
C ALA A 243 12.87 6.82 -17.98
N ALA A 244 12.98 5.48 -17.87
CA ALA A 244 11.86 4.56 -18.08
C ALA A 244 10.76 4.80 -17.04
N ALA A 245 11.13 4.92 -15.76
CA ALA A 245 10.26 5.19 -14.64
C ALA A 245 9.45 6.48 -14.81
N GLU A 246 10.11 7.59 -15.16
CA GLU A 246 9.45 8.89 -15.41
C GLU A 246 8.45 8.84 -16.56
N LEU A 247 8.66 7.92 -17.50
CA LEU A 247 7.77 7.68 -18.63
C LEU A 247 6.72 6.59 -18.34
N GLY A 248 6.70 6.02 -17.12
CA GLY A 248 5.79 4.96 -16.74
C GLY A 248 6.04 3.62 -17.45
N ARG A 249 7.28 3.36 -17.91
CA ARG A 249 7.69 2.07 -18.51
C ARG A 249 8.30 1.18 -17.46
N ARG A 250 8.11 -0.14 -17.62
CA ARG A 250 8.82 -1.12 -16.80
C ARG A 250 10.27 -1.23 -17.26
N SER A 251 11.21 -1.43 -16.35
CA SER A 251 12.62 -1.61 -16.68
C SER A 251 13.32 -2.66 -15.82
N VAL A 252 14.38 -3.23 -16.38
CA VAL A 252 15.29 -4.14 -15.69
C VAL A 252 16.74 -3.72 -15.93
N GLY A 253 17.56 -3.72 -14.88
CA GLY A 253 18.96 -3.31 -14.95
C GLY A 253 19.89 -4.35 -14.34
N TYR A 254 21.07 -4.53 -14.94
CA TYR A 254 22.17 -5.33 -14.36
C TYR A 254 23.35 -4.43 -14.04
N GLU A 255 23.92 -4.63 -12.86
CA GLU A 255 25.12 -3.92 -12.40
C GLU A 255 25.98 -4.82 -11.50
N ILE A 256 27.28 -4.89 -11.79
CA ILE A 256 28.20 -5.72 -11.03
C ILE A 256 28.58 -5.08 -9.70
N SER A 257 28.65 -3.75 -9.63
CA SER A 257 29.05 -3.03 -8.43
C SER A 257 27.86 -2.82 -7.49
N PRO A 258 27.89 -3.39 -6.28
CA PRO A 258 26.85 -3.16 -5.29
C PRO A 258 26.71 -1.67 -4.91
N GLU A 259 27.79 -0.87 -5.04
CA GLU A 259 27.74 0.57 -4.77
C GLU A 259 26.92 1.32 -5.82
N PHE A 260 27.09 1.00 -7.10
CA PHE A 260 26.28 1.60 -8.15
C PHE A 260 24.84 1.10 -8.12
N CYS A 261 24.62 -0.17 -7.79
CA CYS A 261 23.29 -0.69 -7.48
C CYS A 261 22.59 0.13 -6.37
N ARG A 262 23.30 0.44 -5.25
CA ARG A 262 22.76 1.32 -4.19
C ARG A 262 22.41 2.70 -4.71
N MET A 263 23.31 3.32 -5.47
CA MET A 263 23.08 4.67 -6.01
C MET A 263 21.88 4.72 -6.96
N ALA A 264 21.76 3.73 -7.86
CA ALA A 264 20.61 3.59 -8.75
C ALA A 264 19.31 3.37 -7.95
N ALA A 265 19.33 2.44 -6.99
CA ALA A 265 18.20 2.15 -6.11
C ALA A 265 17.76 3.37 -5.28
N GLU A 266 18.70 4.15 -4.73
CA GLU A 266 18.39 5.39 -4.00
C GLU A 266 17.73 6.43 -4.91
N ALA A 267 18.21 6.59 -6.15
CA ALA A 267 17.62 7.53 -7.09
C ALA A 267 16.20 7.09 -7.49
N LEU A 268 16.02 5.80 -7.81
CA LEU A 268 14.72 5.23 -8.17
C LEU A 268 13.74 5.22 -7.00
N SER A 269 14.19 4.93 -5.77
CA SER A 269 13.33 4.92 -4.59
C SER A 269 12.73 6.28 -4.25
N LYS A 270 13.39 7.38 -4.64
CA LYS A 270 12.84 8.74 -4.49
C LYS A 270 11.69 9.01 -5.46
N LEU A 271 11.71 8.36 -6.62
CA LEU A 271 10.72 8.54 -7.69
C LEU A 271 9.57 7.54 -7.58
N GLU A 272 9.89 6.27 -7.31
CA GLU A 272 8.96 5.14 -7.35
C GLU A 272 8.59 4.61 -5.96
N GLY A 273 9.35 4.96 -4.92
CA GLY A 273 9.35 4.28 -3.62
C GLY A 273 10.13 2.95 -3.66
N PRO A 274 10.84 2.54 -2.60
CA PRO A 274 11.57 1.27 -2.62
C PRO A 274 10.63 0.06 -2.39
N LEU A 275 10.80 -1.03 -3.14
CA LEU A 275 10.82 -2.37 -2.51
C LEU A 275 12.27 -2.73 -2.20
N LEU A 276 12.54 -3.23 -1.00
CA LEU A 276 13.82 -3.85 -0.69
C LEU A 276 13.67 -5.32 -0.25
N GLU A 277 14.63 -6.07 -0.81
CA GLU A 277 15.06 -7.47 -0.74
C GLU A 277 14.54 -8.38 0.39
N GLY A 278 14.53 -9.68 0.06
CA GLY A 278 14.14 -10.79 0.92
C GLY A 278 13.02 -11.63 0.32
N LEU A 279 13.18 -12.07 -0.94
CA LEU A 279 12.33 -13.06 -1.58
C LEU A 279 13.24 -14.20 -2.06
N ALA A 280 13.54 -15.14 -1.16
CA ALA A 280 13.60 -16.52 -1.61
C ALA A 280 12.18 -16.84 -2.09
N ALA A 281 12.07 -17.29 -3.35
CA ALA A 281 10.86 -17.78 -4.02
C ALA A 281 9.57 -17.67 -3.19
N THR A 282 8.85 -16.56 -3.31
CA THR A 282 7.41 -16.61 -3.04
C THR A 282 6.78 -17.28 -4.24
N GLU A 283 6.25 -18.48 -4.03
CA GLU A 283 5.13 -18.97 -4.82
C GLU A 283 4.19 -17.80 -5.10
N GLU A 284 3.84 -17.61 -6.37
CA GLU A 284 2.86 -16.61 -6.79
C GLU A 284 1.64 -16.69 -5.87
N ILE A 285 1.35 -15.62 -5.11
CA ILE A 285 0.03 -15.50 -4.50
C ILE A 285 -0.94 -15.33 -5.68
N PRO A 286 -1.85 -16.28 -5.94
CA PRO A 286 -2.62 -16.27 -7.18
C PRO A 286 -3.41 -14.96 -7.37
N GLY A 287 -3.02 -14.21 -8.40
CA GLY A 287 -3.79 -13.24 -9.20
C GLY A 287 -4.04 -11.82 -8.66
N VAL A 288 -3.15 -11.21 -7.87
CA VAL A 288 -3.25 -9.75 -7.69
C VAL A 288 -2.86 -9.05 -9.01
N ASP A 289 -3.80 -8.94 -9.94
CA ASP A 289 -3.60 -8.26 -11.21
C ASP A 289 -3.35 -6.76 -10.94
N GLU A 290 -2.27 -6.21 -11.52
CA GLU A 290 -1.90 -4.79 -11.41
C GLU A 290 -2.96 -3.82 -12.01
N GLU A 291 -3.95 -4.36 -12.73
CA GLU A 291 -5.12 -3.66 -13.28
C GLU A 291 -6.30 -3.52 -12.30
N THR A 292 -6.20 -4.09 -11.09
CA THR A 292 -7.32 -4.05 -10.13
C THR A 292 -7.50 -2.65 -9.53
N ASP A 293 -8.55 -1.94 -9.94
CA ASP A 293 -8.95 -0.64 -9.36
C ASP A 293 -9.42 -0.78 -7.89
N TRP A 294 -8.65 -0.25 -6.95
CA TRP A 294 -8.95 -0.21 -5.51
C TRP A 294 -9.51 1.13 -5.03
N GLU A 295 -9.83 2.07 -5.94
CA GLU A 295 -10.36 3.39 -5.59
C GLU A 295 -11.87 3.35 -5.28
N PHE A 296 -12.62 2.47 -5.96
CA PHE A 296 -14.07 2.28 -5.78
C PHE A 296 -14.86 3.61 -5.78
N VAL A 297 -14.49 4.52 -6.67
CA VAL A 297 -15.08 5.86 -6.74
C VAL A 297 -16.59 5.76 -6.95
N GLY A 298 -17.36 6.34 -6.02
CA GLY A 298 -18.83 6.35 -6.07
C GLY A 298 -19.52 5.09 -5.55
N ALA A 299 -18.79 4.09 -5.05
CA ALA A 299 -19.39 2.90 -4.46
C ALA A 299 -20.21 3.22 -3.20
N ASP A 300 -21.36 2.58 -3.05
CA ASP A 300 -22.16 2.70 -1.83
C ASP A 300 -21.51 1.95 -0.68
N THR A 301 -21.25 2.64 0.43
CA THR A 301 -20.59 2.10 1.63
C THR A 301 -21.54 1.92 2.81
N ARG A 302 -22.85 2.09 2.59
CA ARG A 302 -23.88 2.19 3.64
C ARG A 302 -24.95 1.10 3.59
N TYR A 303 -24.88 0.18 2.62
CA TYR A 303 -25.85 -0.92 2.48
C TYR A 303 -25.88 -1.86 3.70
N ALA A 304 -26.99 -2.59 3.83
CA ALA A 304 -27.23 -3.55 4.90
C ALA A 304 -26.95 -2.95 6.29
N THR A 305 -26.11 -3.58 7.10
CA THR A 305 -25.82 -3.11 8.46
C THR A 305 -24.69 -2.10 8.55
N HIS A 306 -24.02 -1.73 7.45
CA HIS A 306 -22.78 -0.89 7.47
C HIS A 306 -22.97 0.52 8.02
N ASP A 307 -24.19 1.06 7.97
CA ASP A 307 -24.51 2.43 8.43
C ASP A 307 -25.19 2.49 9.81
N PHE A 308 -25.20 1.38 10.57
CA PHE A 308 -25.85 1.33 11.89
C PHE A 308 -25.27 2.32 12.91
N HIS A 309 -23.97 2.58 12.84
CA HIS A 309 -23.30 3.46 13.80
C HIS A 309 -22.09 4.13 13.16
N ARG A 310 -21.91 5.43 13.45
CA ARG A 310 -20.74 6.17 13.00
C ARG A 310 -19.49 5.67 13.73
N TYR A 311 -18.46 5.30 12.99
CA TYR A 311 -17.19 4.81 13.54
C TYR A 311 -16.04 5.40 12.72
N SER A 312 -14.98 5.84 13.40
CA SER A 312 -13.84 6.51 12.77
C SER A 312 -12.85 5.50 12.18
N SER A 313 -12.19 5.87 11.09
CA SER A 313 -11.11 5.09 10.47
C SER A 313 -11.48 3.66 10.09
N LYS A 314 -12.67 3.44 9.54
CA LYS A 314 -13.04 2.18 8.86
C LYS A 314 -12.56 2.20 7.40
N PHE A 315 -12.10 1.08 6.86
CA PHE A 315 -12.02 0.93 5.41
C PHE A 315 -13.42 0.71 4.80
N ILE A 316 -13.54 0.89 3.49
CA ILE A 316 -14.80 0.70 2.77
C ILE A 316 -15.14 -0.79 2.61
N PRO A 317 -16.44 -1.18 2.63
CA PRO A 317 -16.86 -2.58 2.52
C PRO A 317 -16.29 -3.32 1.31
N GLN A 318 -16.12 -2.63 0.19
CA GLN A 318 -15.67 -3.21 -1.08
C GLN A 318 -14.24 -3.78 -1.00
N ILE A 319 -13.37 -3.18 -0.19
CA ILE A 319 -12.01 -3.69 0.02
C ILE A 319 -12.09 -5.06 0.73
N ALA A 320 -12.83 -5.15 1.84
CA ALA A 320 -13.04 -6.43 2.52
C ALA A 320 -13.71 -7.45 1.59
N ASN A 321 -14.81 -7.07 0.93
CA ASN A 321 -15.54 -7.95 0.03
C ASN A 321 -14.61 -8.60 -1.02
N ARG A 322 -13.78 -7.79 -1.68
CA ARG A 322 -12.86 -8.27 -2.70
C ARG A 322 -11.80 -9.22 -2.14
N LEU A 323 -11.21 -8.89 -0.99
CA LEU A 323 -10.22 -9.75 -0.32
C LEU A 323 -10.85 -11.10 0.09
N LEU A 324 -12.07 -11.06 0.62
CA LEU A 324 -12.81 -12.25 1.03
C LEU A 324 -13.16 -13.15 -0.15
N MET A 325 -13.67 -12.58 -1.23
CA MET A 325 -13.98 -13.31 -2.46
C MET A 325 -12.74 -13.95 -3.09
N ARG A 326 -11.59 -13.33 -2.91
CA ARG A 326 -10.33 -13.78 -3.50
C ARG A 326 -9.64 -14.89 -2.71
N TYR A 327 -9.63 -14.77 -1.38
CA TYR A 327 -8.78 -15.59 -0.52
C TYR A 327 -9.54 -16.52 0.42
N SER A 328 -10.87 -16.57 0.32
CA SER A 328 -11.68 -17.53 1.09
C SER A 328 -12.84 -18.08 0.27
N SER A 329 -13.40 -19.19 0.73
CA SER A 329 -14.59 -19.85 0.20
C SER A 329 -15.73 -19.87 1.22
N PRO A 330 -17.01 -20.02 0.80
CA PRO A 330 -18.12 -20.21 1.74
C PRO A 330 -17.83 -21.35 2.74
N GLY A 331 -18.21 -21.16 4.00
CA GLY A 331 -17.97 -22.10 5.10
C GLY A 331 -16.61 -21.97 5.79
N GLU A 332 -15.63 -21.30 5.17
CA GLU A 332 -14.33 -21.05 5.80
C GLU A 332 -14.42 -19.99 6.91
N THR A 333 -13.43 -19.97 7.81
CA THR A 333 -13.40 -19.08 8.97
C THR A 333 -12.48 -17.89 8.74
N VAL A 334 -13.05 -16.68 8.82
CA VAL A 334 -12.36 -15.40 8.67
C VAL A 334 -12.17 -14.75 10.04
N LEU A 335 -10.96 -14.29 10.31
CA LEU A 335 -10.60 -13.56 11.52
C LEU A 335 -10.32 -12.09 11.22
N ASP A 336 -10.86 -11.20 12.05
CA ASP A 336 -10.48 -9.80 12.13
C ASP A 336 -10.10 -9.45 13.57
N VAL A 337 -8.79 -9.27 13.83
CA VAL A 337 -8.25 -9.01 15.17
C VAL A 337 -8.39 -7.56 15.63
N PHE A 338 -8.82 -6.67 14.73
CA PHE A 338 -9.11 -5.26 14.98
C PHE A 338 -10.46 -4.90 14.37
N CYS A 339 -11.49 -5.66 14.73
CA CYS A 339 -12.73 -5.63 13.95
C CYS A 339 -13.42 -4.27 13.97
N GLY A 340 -13.20 -3.43 14.99
CA GLY A 340 -13.80 -2.10 15.08
C GLY A 340 -15.32 -2.18 14.96
N SER A 341 -15.88 -1.45 14.00
CA SER A 341 -17.32 -1.54 13.68
C SER A 341 -17.73 -2.78 12.86
N GLY A 342 -16.84 -3.71 12.58
CA GLY A 342 -17.14 -5.02 11.98
C GLY A 342 -17.32 -5.03 10.46
N THR A 343 -16.64 -4.16 9.69
CA THR A 343 -16.76 -4.14 8.22
C THR A 343 -16.44 -5.51 7.60
N THR A 344 -15.31 -6.12 7.99
CA THR A 344 -14.91 -7.47 7.56
C THR A 344 -15.97 -8.51 7.91
N LEU A 345 -16.48 -8.46 9.15
CA LEU A 345 -17.40 -9.46 9.67
C LEU A 345 -18.74 -9.45 8.91
N VAL A 346 -19.25 -8.26 8.59
CA VAL A 346 -20.48 -8.09 7.81
C VAL A 346 -20.32 -8.66 6.41
N GLU A 347 -19.25 -8.27 5.71
CA GLU A 347 -18.98 -8.76 4.35
C GLU A 347 -18.78 -10.28 4.31
N ALA A 348 -17.95 -10.82 5.21
CA ALA A 348 -17.65 -12.24 5.26
C ALA A 348 -18.90 -13.07 5.56
N LYS A 349 -19.77 -12.59 6.46
CA LYS A 349 -21.02 -13.28 6.78
C LYS A 349 -22.04 -13.25 5.64
N MET A 350 -22.19 -12.12 4.92
CA MET A 350 -23.05 -12.07 3.72
C MET A 350 -22.54 -12.97 2.59
N LEU A 351 -21.22 -13.19 2.54
CA LEU A 351 -20.58 -14.16 1.67
C LEU A 351 -20.62 -15.59 2.22
N GLY A 352 -21.25 -15.86 3.37
CA GLY A 352 -21.38 -17.20 3.92
C GLY A 352 -20.11 -17.79 4.52
N ARG A 353 -19.17 -16.95 4.98
CA ARG A 353 -17.99 -17.37 5.77
C ARG A 353 -18.30 -17.26 7.25
N ASN A 354 -17.77 -18.18 8.06
CA ASN A 354 -17.77 -18.04 9.51
C ASN A 354 -16.86 -16.88 9.89
N VAL A 355 -17.24 -16.09 10.90
CA VAL A 355 -16.48 -14.89 11.27
C VAL A 355 -16.17 -14.85 12.76
N ILE A 356 -14.92 -14.49 13.06
CA ILE A 356 -14.44 -14.21 14.41
C ILE A 356 -13.90 -12.78 14.41
N GLY A 357 -14.51 -11.91 15.20
CA GLY A 357 -14.06 -10.53 15.40
C GLY A 357 -13.53 -10.32 16.81
N LEU A 358 -12.46 -9.56 16.94
CA LEU A 358 -11.90 -9.14 18.22
C LEU A 358 -11.72 -7.62 18.21
N ASP A 359 -12.11 -6.97 19.29
CA ASP A 359 -11.73 -5.58 19.57
C ASP A 359 -11.59 -5.37 21.08
N LEU A 360 -10.69 -4.47 21.48
CA LEU A 360 -10.49 -4.11 22.87
C LEU A 360 -11.57 -3.13 23.37
N ASN A 361 -12.21 -2.42 22.45
CA ASN A 361 -13.19 -1.39 22.77
C ASN A 361 -14.61 -1.99 22.91
N PRO A 362 -15.24 -1.90 24.10
CA PRO A 362 -16.59 -2.45 24.32
C PRO A 362 -17.65 -1.90 23.38
N LEU A 363 -17.51 -0.64 22.94
CA LEU A 363 -18.45 -0.07 21.98
C LEU A 363 -18.23 -0.64 20.57
N ALA A 364 -16.97 -0.86 20.17
CA ALA A 364 -16.66 -1.53 18.91
C ALA A 364 -17.22 -2.97 18.90
N TRP A 365 -17.04 -3.69 20.01
CA TRP A 365 -17.65 -5.01 20.24
C TRP A 365 -19.17 -4.97 20.06
N LEU A 366 -19.87 -4.03 20.72
CA LEU A 366 -21.34 -3.94 20.61
C LEU A 366 -21.78 -3.68 19.17
N ILE A 367 -21.17 -2.69 18.51
CA ILE A 367 -21.53 -2.30 17.14
C ILE A 367 -21.31 -3.48 16.19
N SER A 368 -20.13 -4.10 16.24
CA SER A 368 -19.79 -5.22 15.37
C SER A 368 -20.67 -6.43 15.64
N LYS A 369 -20.95 -6.77 16.91
CA LYS A 369 -21.88 -7.84 17.30
C LYS A 369 -23.26 -7.62 16.70
N VAL A 370 -23.86 -6.44 16.91
CA VAL A 370 -25.20 -6.13 16.40
C VAL A 370 -25.25 -6.23 14.87
N LYS A 371 -24.24 -5.70 14.18
CA LYS A 371 -24.20 -5.69 12.71
C LYS A 371 -24.14 -7.08 12.08
N VAL A 372 -23.69 -8.11 12.81
CA VAL A 372 -23.60 -9.49 12.33
C VAL A 372 -24.56 -10.46 13.01
N THR A 373 -25.42 -9.98 13.92
CA THR A 373 -26.42 -10.81 14.60
C THR A 373 -27.74 -10.76 13.84
N ASN A 374 -28.17 -11.90 13.30
CA ASN A 374 -29.43 -11.99 12.56
C ASN A 374 -30.62 -11.83 13.51
N LEU A 375 -31.34 -10.71 13.41
CA LEU A 375 -32.60 -10.53 14.12
C LEU A 375 -33.77 -10.94 13.23
N PRO A 376 -34.59 -11.93 13.61
CA PRO A 376 -35.76 -12.32 12.82
C PRO A 376 -36.78 -11.19 12.71
N GLU A 377 -37.60 -11.23 11.66
CA GLU A 377 -38.60 -10.21 11.34
C GLU A 377 -39.57 -9.93 12.50
N GLU A 378 -39.88 -10.94 13.33
CA GLU A 378 -40.69 -10.77 14.53
C GLU A 378 -40.07 -9.75 15.51
N LYS A 379 -38.76 -9.88 15.80
CA LYS A 379 -38.03 -8.97 16.68
C LYS A 379 -37.91 -7.58 16.06
N LEU A 380 -37.71 -7.49 14.74
CA LEU A 380 -37.67 -6.22 14.02
C LEU A 380 -39.01 -5.48 14.09
N ARG A 381 -40.13 -6.20 13.94
CA ARG A 381 -41.48 -5.64 14.11
C ARG A 381 -41.72 -5.19 15.54
N LEU A 382 -41.32 -5.99 16.52
CA LEU A 382 -41.39 -5.62 17.94
C LEU A 382 -40.65 -4.30 18.22
N ALA A 383 -39.43 -4.16 17.68
CA ALA A 383 -38.63 -2.94 17.78
C ALA A 383 -39.30 -1.75 17.10
N SER A 384 -39.74 -1.90 15.85
CA SER A 384 -40.25 -0.80 15.01
C SER A 384 -41.69 -0.35 15.35
N GLY A 385 -42.44 -1.16 16.08
CA GLY A 385 -43.85 -0.90 16.39
C GLY A 385 -44.10 -0.83 17.89
N PRO A 386 -44.42 -1.96 18.56
CA PRO A 386 -44.82 -1.96 19.97
C PRO A 386 -43.83 -1.28 20.91
N PHE A 387 -42.53 -1.51 20.73
CA PHE A 387 -41.49 -0.89 21.56
C PHE A 387 -41.49 0.63 21.40
N LEU A 388 -41.44 1.15 20.16
CA LEU A 388 -41.45 2.59 19.90
C LEU A 388 -42.76 3.26 20.34
N ALA A 389 -43.91 2.60 20.16
CA ALA A 389 -45.20 3.13 20.62
C ALA A 389 -45.29 3.19 22.15
N GLY A 390 -44.77 2.18 22.86
CA GLY A 390 -44.65 2.18 24.32
C GLY A 390 -43.76 3.32 24.81
N LEU A 391 -42.59 3.46 24.19
CA LEU A 391 -41.64 4.51 24.49
C LEU A 391 -42.20 5.91 24.23
N GLU A 392 -42.89 6.13 23.10
CA GLU A 392 -43.49 7.42 22.75
C GLU A 392 -44.48 7.92 23.81
N ARG A 393 -45.33 7.02 24.33
CA ARG A 393 -46.27 7.35 25.42
C ARG A 393 -45.52 7.89 26.65
N HIS A 394 -44.42 7.24 27.03
CA HIS A 394 -43.65 7.63 28.22
C HIS A 394 -42.83 8.91 27.98
N ILE A 395 -42.29 9.09 26.77
CA ILE A 395 -41.64 10.34 26.37
C ILE A 395 -42.61 11.53 26.42
N ASN A 396 -43.86 11.35 25.99
CA ASN A 396 -44.87 12.40 26.08
C ASN A 396 -45.18 12.78 27.54
N VAL A 397 -45.22 11.81 28.45
CA VAL A 397 -45.35 12.07 29.91
C VAL A 397 -44.18 12.89 30.43
N VAL A 398 -42.95 12.52 30.06
CA VAL A 398 -41.73 13.24 30.47
C VAL A 398 -41.74 14.68 29.97
N ARG A 399 -42.17 14.91 28.72
CA ARG A 399 -42.26 16.24 28.10
C ARG A 399 -43.29 17.16 28.76
N ILE A 400 -44.38 16.61 29.31
CA ILE A 400 -45.41 17.38 30.04
C ILE A 400 -44.84 17.96 31.35
N GLY A 401 -43.84 17.31 31.96
CA GLY A 401 -43.08 17.85 33.08
C GLY A 401 -43.83 17.94 34.42
N ARG A 402 -44.98 17.29 34.57
CA ARG A 402 -45.72 17.22 35.84
C ARG A 402 -45.15 16.11 36.72
N LYS A 403 -44.64 16.46 37.90
CA LYS A 403 -44.01 15.54 38.86
C LYS A 403 -44.85 14.29 39.14
N SER A 404 -46.16 14.43 39.35
CA SER A 404 -47.05 13.29 39.65
C SER A 404 -47.09 12.23 38.54
N TYR A 405 -47.08 12.64 37.27
CA TYR A 405 -47.04 11.70 36.15
C TYR A 405 -45.65 11.09 35.95
N GLN A 406 -44.59 11.84 36.28
CA GLN A 406 -43.23 11.29 36.26
C GLN A 406 -43.07 10.23 37.36
N LEU A 407 -43.56 10.45 38.57
CA LEU A 407 -43.55 9.43 39.64
C LEU A 407 -44.27 8.14 39.19
N ALA A 408 -45.50 8.26 38.67
CA ALA A 408 -46.26 7.11 38.17
C ALA A 408 -45.56 6.38 37.00
N LEU A 409 -44.83 7.11 36.15
CA LEU A 409 -44.04 6.53 35.07
C LEU A 409 -42.92 5.63 35.61
N TRP A 410 -42.20 6.06 36.65
CA TRP A 410 -41.09 5.28 37.20
C TRP A 410 -41.57 4.06 38.00
N ASP A 411 -42.75 4.18 38.64
CA ASP A 411 -43.44 3.03 39.23
C ASP A 411 -43.80 1.98 38.17
N ASP A 412 -44.35 2.41 37.01
CA ASP A 412 -44.67 1.50 35.89
C ASP A 412 -43.40 0.87 35.27
N LEU A 413 -42.30 1.62 35.25
CA LEU A 413 -41.00 1.12 34.81
C LEU A 413 -40.34 0.17 35.81
N GLY A 414 -40.83 0.06 37.05
CA GLY A 414 -40.34 -0.88 38.06
C GLY A 414 -38.96 -0.51 38.62
N GLU A 415 -38.60 0.77 38.58
CA GLU A 415 -37.31 1.28 39.06
C GLU A 415 -37.46 1.77 40.52
N GLU A 416 -36.78 1.11 41.47
CA GLU A 416 -36.88 1.40 42.93
C GLU A 416 -36.52 2.86 43.30
N SER A 417 -35.83 3.59 42.42
CA SER A 417 -35.32 4.95 42.64
C SER A 417 -36.19 6.10 42.10
N GLY A 418 -37.36 5.84 41.50
CA GLY A 418 -38.26 6.90 41.01
C GLY A 418 -37.60 7.86 40.00
N PRO A 419 -38.04 9.13 39.84
CA PRO A 419 -37.49 10.11 38.87
C PRO A 419 -36.04 10.54 39.08
N PHE A 420 -35.35 9.86 39.99
CA PHE A 420 -33.94 9.98 40.30
C PHE A 420 -33.23 8.65 40.07
N LEU A 421 -33.45 8.01 38.92
CA LEU A 421 -32.35 7.26 38.30
C LEU A 421 -31.12 8.18 38.41
N PRO A 422 -30.01 7.73 39.02
CA PRO A 422 -28.89 8.63 39.24
C PRO A 422 -28.53 9.22 37.89
N ALA A 423 -28.46 10.55 37.83
CA ALA A 423 -27.98 11.26 36.65
C ALA A 423 -26.76 10.49 36.13
N PRO A 424 -26.59 10.31 34.81
CA PRO A 424 -25.58 9.42 34.25
C PRO A 424 -24.29 9.59 35.04
N CYS A 425 -23.82 8.52 35.69
CA CYS A 425 -22.82 8.56 36.76
C CYS A 425 -21.40 8.87 36.24
N PHE A 426 -21.28 9.76 35.24
CA PHE A 426 -20.02 10.17 34.67
C PHE A 426 -19.85 11.70 34.76
N PRO A 427 -18.59 12.16 34.95
CA PRO A 427 -18.32 13.58 35.18
C PRO A 427 -18.86 14.49 34.07
N ASN A 428 -19.53 15.57 34.47
CA ASN A 428 -20.03 16.64 33.61
C ASN A 428 -21.15 16.22 32.62
N ALA A 429 -21.94 15.19 32.94
CA ALA A 429 -23.06 14.76 32.09
C ALA A 429 -24.05 15.90 31.77
N ASP A 430 -24.29 16.79 32.73
CA ASP A 430 -25.10 18.01 32.64
C ASP A 430 -24.52 19.08 31.70
N GLN A 431 -23.21 19.07 31.48
CA GLN A 431 -22.57 19.94 30.49
C GLN A 431 -22.67 19.36 29.08
N TRP A 432 -22.62 18.03 28.96
CA TRP A 432 -22.72 17.34 27.67
C TRP A 432 -24.14 17.21 27.16
N PHE A 433 -25.13 17.08 28.04
CA PHE A 433 -26.53 16.89 27.67
C PHE A 433 -27.42 17.90 28.35
N GLN A 434 -28.36 18.45 27.60
CA GLN A 434 -29.35 19.37 28.15
C GLN A 434 -30.32 18.61 29.07
N PRO A 435 -30.87 19.24 30.13
CA PRO A 435 -31.68 18.54 31.12
C PRO A 435 -32.85 17.73 30.53
N GLN A 436 -33.56 18.28 29.55
CA GLN A 436 -34.65 17.56 28.88
C GLN A 436 -34.16 16.37 28.04
N VAL A 437 -32.95 16.45 27.48
CA VAL A 437 -32.34 15.34 26.74
C VAL A 437 -31.97 14.21 27.68
N ILE A 438 -31.40 14.53 28.85
CA ILE A 438 -31.07 13.53 29.88
C ILE A 438 -32.32 12.73 30.25
N GLN A 439 -33.44 13.41 30.49
CA GLN A 439 -34.70 12.75 30.85
C GLN A 439 -35.23 11.83 29.74
N GLU A 440 -35.21 12.28 28.48
CA GLU A 440 -35.60 11.42 27.34
C GLU A 440 -34.65 10.22 27.19
N LEU A 441 -33.33 10.40 27.31
CA LEU A 441 -32.36 9.32 27.21
C LEU A 441 -32.45 8.31 28.36
N LEU A 442 -32.71 8.75 29.59
CA LEU A 442 -32.97 7.86 30.73
C LEU A 442 -34.23 7.04 30.50
N THR A 443 -35.29 7.66 29.98
CA THR A 443 -36.53 6.96 29.62
C THR A 443 -36.29 5.90 28.55
N ILE A 444 -35.53 6.24 27.49
CA ILE A 444 -35.13 5.28 26.45
C ILE A 444 -34.34 4.12 27.07
N THR A 445 -33.36 4.42 27.92
CA THR A 445 -32.50 3.41 28.56
C THR A 445 -33.33 2.44 29.42
N ALA A 446 -34.26 2.95 30.23
CA ALA A 446 -35.14 2.14 31.06
C ALA A 446 -36.06 1.22 30.24
N HIS A 447 -36.60 1.72 29.13
CA HIS A 447 -37.39 0.88 28.20
C HIS A 447 -36.56 -0.25 27.60
N ILE A 448 -35.31 0.04 27.19
CA ILE A 448 -34.43 -0.97 26.61
C ILE A 448 -34.04 -2.04 27.66
N ARG A 449 -33.80 -1.66 28.92
CA ARG A 449 -33.48 -2.59 30.01
C ARG A 449 -34.54 -3.66 30.24
N ARG A 450 -35.82 -3.33 29.98
CA ARG A 450 -36.96 -4.26 30.12
C ARG A 450 -37.11 -5.24 28.97
N VAL A 451 -36.35 -5.07 27.89
CA VAL A 451 -36.35 -6.02 26.77
C VAL A 451 -35.63 -7.29 27.22
N GLY A 452 -36.38 -8.39 27.38
CA GLY A 452 -35.83 -9.66 27.85
C GLY A 452 -34.96 -10.41 26.84
N ASP A 453 -35.09 -10.10 25.54
CA ASP A 453 -34.24 -10.68 24.50
C ASP A 453 -32.93 -9.91 24.36
N THR A 454 -31.82 -10.57 24.65
CA THR A 454 -30.49 -9.93 24.68
C THR A 454 -30.08 -9.35 23.33
N ASP A 455 -30.35 -10.03 22.21
CA ASP A 455 -29.91 -9.53 20.90
C ASP A 455 -30.73 -8.32 20.46
N LEU A 456 -32.03 -8.30 20.77
CA LEU A 456 -32.86 -7.13 20.56
C LEU A 456 -32.46 -5.97 21.48
N GLN A 457 -32.12 -6.26 22.73
CA GLN A 457 -31.61 -5.26 23.66
C GLN A 457 -30.32 -4.62 23.13
N ASP A 458 -29.33 -5.43 22.71
CA ASP A 458 -28.08 -4.96 22.13
C ASP A 458 -28.31 -4.09 20.88
N PHE A 459 -29.25 -4.51 20.03
CA PHE A 459 -29.65 -3.75 18.84
C PHE A 459 -30.20 -2.36 19.20
N LEU A 460 -31.07 -2.27 20.20
CA LEU A 460 -31.63 -1.01 20.68
C LEU A 460 -30.59 -0.15 21.41
N ILE A 461 -29.68 -0.74 22.19
CA ILE A 461 -28.56 -0.03 22.81
C ILE A 461 -27.61 0.54 21.73
N CYS A 462 -27.36 -0.21 20.66
CA CYS A 462 -26.58 0.29 19.52
C CYS A 462 -27.28 1.49 18.84
N ALA A 463 -28.60 1.43 18.67
CA ALA A 463 -29.39 2.54 18.14
C ALA A 463 -29.33 3.77 19.07
N LEU A 464 -29.40 3.57 20.39
CA LEU A 464 -29.26 4.64 21.38
C LEU A 464 -27.87 5.28 21.27
N SER A 465 -26.81 4.47 21.25
CA SER A 465 -25.44 4.94 21.12
C SER A 465 -25.23 5.80 19.87
N ALA A 466 -25.81 5.41 18.74
CA ALA A 466 -25.63 6.10 17.46
C ALA A 466 -26.13 7.55 17.50
N ILE A 467 -27.12 7.86 18.34
CA ILE A 467 -27.68 9.21 18.44
C ILE A 467 -27.04 10.07 19.53
N LEU A 468 -26.37 9.47 20.54
CA LEU A 468 -25.89 10.18 21.75
C LEU A 468 -25.09 11.44 21.42
N ARG A 469 -24.14 11.36 20.48
CA ARG A 469 -23.37 12.54 20.08
C ARG A 469 -24.25 13.61 19.42
N THR A 470 -25.22 13.23 18.59
CA THR A 470 -26.07 14.18 17.86
C THR A 470 -27.06 14.91 18.74
N VAL A 471 -27.46 14.30 19.86
CA VAL A 471 -28.35 14.90 20.87
C VAL A 471 -27.59 15.55 22.03
N SER A 472 -26.26 15.63 21.94
CA SER A 472 -25.42 16.28 22.93
C SER A 472 -25.06 17.72 22.54
N ASN A 473 -24.51 18.46 23.48
CA ASN A 473 -23.84 19.74 23.27
C ASN A 473 -22.47 19.59 22.60
N ALA A 474 -22.15 18.44 21.98
CA ALA A 474 -20.89 18.30 21.25
C ALA A 474 -20.87 19.18 19.98
N ALA A 475 -19.71 19.79 19.73
CA ALA A 475 -19.43 20.52 18.49
C ALA A 475 -19.45 19.59 17.27
N SER A 476 -19.92 20.11 16.14
CA SER A 476 -19.87 19.42 14.84
C SER A 476 -18.49 19.61 14.19
N GLY A 477 -17.75 18.53 13.98
CA GLY A 477 -16.43 18.56 13.33
C GLY A 477 -15.65 17.24 13.47
N PHE A 478 -14.54 17.14 12.73
CA PHE A 478 -13.57 16.05 12.87
C PHE A 478 -12.60 16.34 14.03
N GLY A 479 -12.35 15.35 14.90
CA GLY A 479 -11.38 15.47 16.00
C GLY A 479 -11.97 15.22 17.39
N ASN A 480 -11.23 15.70 18.40
CA ASN A 480 -11.54 15.54 19.83
C ASN A 480 -12.93 16.08 20.18
N LEU A 481 -13.60 15.43 21.13
CA LEU A 481 -14.91 15.84 21.60
C LEU A 481 -14.83 17.20 22.34
N MET A 482 -15.55 18.22 21.87
CA MET A 482 -15.60 19.55 22.49
C MET A 482 -17.04 19.95 22.78
N ILE A 483 -17.24 20.66 23.90
CA ILE A 483 -18.56 21.21 24.28
C ILE A 483 -18.78 22.53 23.53
N ASP A 484 -19.85 22.57 22.76
CA ASP A 484 -20.42 23.78 22.19
C ASP A 484 -21.42 24.39 23.18
N LYS A 485 -20.97 25.40 23.92
CA LYS A 485 -21.81 26.11 24.89
C LYS A 485 -22.92 26.94 24.23
N SER A 486 -22.86 27.15 22.92
CA SER A 486 -23.86 27.89 22.16
C SER A 486 -24.93 27.00 21.53
N LYS A 487 -24.89 25.68 21.81
CA LYS A 487 -25.81 24.71 21.22
C LYS A 487 -27.26 25.09 21.52
N ARG A 488 -28.06 25.20 20.46
CA ARG A 488 -29.50 25.44 20.57
C ARG A 488 -30.19 24.32 21.34
N ARG A 489 -31.36 24.64 21.90
CA ARG A 489 -32.20 23.67 22.59
C ARG A 489 -32.51 22.47 21.68
N ILE A 490 -32.26 21.26 22.17
CA ILE A 490 -32.56 20.01 21.47
C ILE A 490 -33.93 19.52 21.92
N THR A 491 -34.82 19.23 20.96
CA THR A 491 -36.23 18.88 21.20
C THR A 491 -36.68 17.62 20.47
N ASP A 492 -35.80 16.98 19.70
CA ASP A 492 -36.11 15.89 18.80
C ASP A 492 -35.38 14.58 19.15
N THR A 493 -34.97 14.39 20.42
CA THR A 493 -34.20 13.22 20.88
C THR A 493 -34.92 11.91 20.59
N PHE A 494 -36.17 11.74 21.04
CA PHE A 494 -36.97 10.55 20.70
C PHE A 494 -37.14 10.36 19.19
N GLU A 495 -37.38 11.42 18.43
CA GLU A 495 -37.58 11.33 16.97
C GLU A 495 -36.30 10.87 16.25
N ARG A 496 -35.13 11.31 16.71
CA ARG A 496 -33.83 10.81 16.22
C ARG A 496 -33.64 9.34 16.56
N PHE A 497 -33.96 8.92 17.79
CA PHE A 497 -33.89 7.52 18.18
C PHE A 497 -34.84 6.65 17.36
N ARG A 498 -36.10 7.09 17.18
CA ARG A 498 -37.11 6.42 16.36
C ARG A 498 -36.63 6.23 14.92
N ARG A 499 -36.10 7.28 14.29
CA ARG A 499 -35.52 7.20 12.93
C ARG A 499 -34.34 6.24 12.86
N GLN A 500 -33.47 6.26 13.87
CA GLN A 500 -32.32 5.35 13.93
C GLN A 500 -32.77 3.89 14.03
N VAL A 501 -33.72 3.56 14.92
CA VAL A 501 -34.28 2.20 15.04
C VAL A 501 -34.91 1.76 13.72
N MET A 502 -35.72 2.61 13.09
CA MET A 502 -36.37 2.29 11.81
C MET A 502 -35.35 2.02 10.70
N ALA A 503 -34.31 2.86 10.57
CA ALA A 503 -33.25 2.69 9.59
C ALA A 503 -32.45 1.39 9.85
N MET A 504 -32.14 1.10 11.11
CA MET A 504 -31.47 -0.14 11.48
C MET A 504 -32.32 -1.38 11.21
N CYS A 505 -33.65 -1.32 11.42
CA CYS A 505 -34.54 -2.43 11.06
C CYS A 505 -34.48 -2.71 9.56
N GLU A 506 -34.48 -1.68 8.72
CA GLU A 506 -34.39 -1.86 7.27
C GLU A 506 -33.06 -2.47 6.84
N GLY A 507 -31.94 -1.94 7.34
CA GLY A 507 -30.62 -2.50 7.05
C GLY A 507 -30.45 -3.94 7.56
N MET A 508 -31.08 -4.30 8.69
CA MET A 508 -31.09 -5.67 9.21
C MET A 508 -31.93 -6.61 8.34
N ARG A 509 -33.07 -6.15 7.79
CA ARG A 509 -33.84 -6.95 6.82
C ARG A 509 -33.01 -7.25 5.58
N GLU A 510 -32.36 -6.23 5.02
CA GLU A 510 -31.47 -6.40 3.88
C GLU A 510 -30.34 -7.40 4.19
N PHE A 511 -29.68 -7.25 5.36
CA PHE A 511 -28.63 -8.15 5.81
C PHE A 511 -29.12 -9.61 5.96
N ASN A 512 -30.29 -9.81 6.57
CA ASN A 512 -30.89 -11.13 6.73
C ASN A 512 -31.17 -11.79 5.39
N VAL A 513 -31.71 -11.05 4.42
CA VAL A 513 -31.94 -11.56 3.06
C VAL A 513 -30.62 -11.97 2.41
N ARG A 514 -29.58 -11.15 2.51
CA ARG A 514 -28.25 -11.44 1.95
C ARG A 514 -27.56 -12.64 2.62
N CYS A 515 -27.86 -12.92 3.89
CA CYS A 515 -27.31 -14.08 4.61
C CYS A 515 -28.15 -15.36 4.48
N SER A 516 -29.39 -15.27 3.98
CA SER A 516 -30.39 -16.35 4.04
C SER A 516 -29.97 -17.67 3.38
N TRP A 517 -29.02 -17.63 2.45
CA TRP A 517 -28.51 -18.80 1.72
C TRP A 517 -27.44 -19.59 2.50
N SER A 518 -26.96 -19.09 3.63
CA SER A 518 -25.87 -19.70 4.40
C SER A 518 -26.20 -19.81 5.89
N SER A 519 -25.58 -20.78 6.56
CA SER A 519 -25.65 -20.96 8.03
C SER A 519 -24.42 -20.43 8.75
N ALA A 520 -23.73 -19.46 8.13
CA ALA A 520 -22.48 -18.90 8.63
C ALA A 520 -22.62 -18.32 10.06
N LYS A 521 -21.70 -18.72 10.93
CA LYS A 521 -21.67 -18.30 12.34
C LYS A 521 -20.84 -17.03 12.50
N ALA A 522 -21.21 -16.22 13.50
CA ALA A 522 -20.45 -15.05 13.89
C ALA A 522 -20.15 -15.08 15.39
N GLN A 523 -18.92 -14.76 15.75
CA GLN A 523 -18.49 -14.56 17.12
C GLN A 523 -17.73 -13.23 17.21
N VAL A 524 -18.11 -12.40 18.17
CA VAL A 524 -17.41 -11.13 18.46
C VAL A 524 -16.96 -11.15 19.91
N ILE A 525 -15.66 -10.95 20.10
CA ILE A 525 -14.97 -11.11 21.38
C ILE A 525 -14.44 -9.76 21.81
N LEU A 526 -14.66 -9.43 23.09
CA LEU A 526 -13.99 -8.30 23.72
C LEU A 526 -12.64 -8.78 24.21
N GLY A 527 -11.54 -8.27 23.65
CA GLY A 527 -10.21 -8.72 24.03
C GLY A 527 -9.06 -8.02 23.31
N ASP A 528 -7.85 -8.42 23.66
CA ASP A 528 -6.62 -7.80 23.19
C ASP A 528 -5.99 -8.63 22.06
N ALA A 529 -5.77 -8.00 20.90
CA ALA A 529 -5.16 -8.65 19.74
C ALA A 529 -3.75 -9.20 20.01
N ARG A 530 -3.08 -8.75 21.08
CA ARG A 530 -1.79 -9.30 21.54
C ARG A 530 -1.92 -10.69 22.17
N ASN A 531 -3.14 -11.18 22.41
CA ASN A 531 -3.42 -12.47 23.02
C ASN A 531 -4.68 -13.12 22.42
N LEU A 532 -4.47 -14.10 21.54
CA LEU A 532 -5.50 -14.90 20.88
C LEU A 532 -5.58 -16.31 21.47
N ASN A 533 -5.30 -16.50 22.77
CA ASN A 533 -5.30 -17.84 23.40
C ASN A 533 -6.65 -18.57 23.39
N PHE A 534 -7.74 -17.85 23.10
CA PHE A 534 -9.06 -18.46 22.89
C PHE A 534 -9.16 -19.21 21.55
N LEU A 535 -8.18 -19.04 20.65
CA LEU A 535 -8.02 -19.79 19.41
C LEU A 535 -6.84 -20.77 19.52
N ALA A 536 -7.09 -22.00 19.08
CA ALA A 536 -6.04 -22.96 18.82
C ALA A 536 -5.10 -22.46 17.70
N ASN A 537 -3.93 -23.09 17.59
CA ASN A 537 -3.08 -22.87 16.43
C ASN A 537 -3.80 -23.37 15.16
N ASP A 538 -3.50 -22.75 14.01
CA ASP A 538 -4.06 -23.15 12.71
C ASP A 538 -5.60 -23.23 12.70
N ALA A 539 -6.27 -22.33 13.42
CA ALA A 539 -7.71 -22.33 13.62
C ALA A 539 -8.49 -21.64 12.49
N VAL A 540 -7.89 -20.69 11.77
CA VAL A 540 -8.61 -19.82 10.81
C VAL A 540 -8.06 -19.92 9.39
N ASP A 541 -8.93 -19.70 8.41
CA ASP A 541 -8.63 -19.90 6.98
C ASP A 541 -8.19 -18.60 6.28
N LEU A 542 -8.52 -17.44 6.84
CA LEU A 542 -8.17 -16.13 6.30
C LEU A 542 -8.18 -15.09 7.42
N ILE A 543 -7.20 -14.18 7.40
CA ILE A 543 -7.23 -12.96 8.22
C ILE A 543 -7.45 -11.76 7.31
N VAL A 544 -8.44 -10.92 7.61
CA VAL A 544 -8.64 -9.62 6.94
C VAL A 544 -8.83 -8.58 8.04
N THR A 545 -7.89 -7.66 8.19
CA THR A 545 -7.92 -6.71 9.31
C THR A 545 -7.42 -5.32 8.95
N HIS A 546 -7.82 -4.34 9.76
CA HIS A 546 -7.44 -2.93 9.66
C HIS A 546 -7.00 -2.41 11.02
N PRO A 547 -5.68 -2.41 11.29
CA PRO A 547 -5.18 -2.06 12.61
C PRO A 547 -5.31 -0.56 12.92
N PRO A 548 -5.33 -0.19 14.20
CA PRO A 548 -5.38 1.22 14.62
C PRO A 548 -4.15 1.98 14.12
N TYR A 549 -4.33 3.21 13.64
CA TYR A 549 -3.23 4.04 13.14
C TYR A 549 -2.43 4.70 14.27
N ILE A 550 -1.10 4.71 14.15
CA ILE A 550 -0.21 5.42 15.08
C ILE A 550 -0.61 6.89 15.17
N ALA A 551 -0.93 7.35 16.38
CA ALA A 551 -1.11 8.76 16.74
C ALA A 551 -2.18 9.56 15.96
N ALA A 552 -2.94 8.93 15.05
CA ALA A 552 -3.86 9.62 14.17
C ALA A 552 -5.27 9.80 14.78
N VAL A 553 -5.78 8.79 15.50
CA VAL A 553 -7.17 8.78 15.98
C VAL A 553 -7.26 8.35 17.44
N PRO A 554 -7.90 9.15 18.32
CA PRO A 554 -8.19 8.74 19.69
C PRO A 554 -9.53 7.98 19.72
N TYR A 555 -9.46 6.67 19.51
CA TYR A 555 -10.63 5.82 19.29
C TYR A 555 -11.61 5.85 20.48
N ALA A 556 -11.13 5.77 21.73
CA ALA A 556 -12.01 5.81 22.90
C ALA A 556 -12.49 7.24 23.21
N GLU A 557 -11.65 8.27 23.11
CA GLU A 557 -12.09 9.66 23.37
C GLU A 557 -13.14 10.15 22.37
N TYR A 558 -13.07 9.73 21.09
CA TYR A 558 -14.12 10.05 20.11
C TYR A 558 -15.48 9.47 20.52
N GLN A 559 -15.47 8.37 21.26
CA GLN A 559 -16.64 7.60 21.69
C GLN A 559 -16.99 7.81 23.17
N LYS A 560 -16.34 8.79 23.81
CA LYS A 560 -16.45 9.06 25.24
C LYS A 560 -17.89 9.19 25.74
N LEU A 561 -18.77 9.84 24.99
CA LEU A 561 -20.17 9.98 25.41
C LEU A 561 -20.88 8.63 25.48
N SER A 562 -20.68 7.78 24.47
CA SER A 562 -21.29 6.45 24.41
C SER A 562 -20.71 5.52 25.47
N LEU A 563 -19.38 5.48 25.61
CA LEU A 563 -18.71 4.66 26.63
C LEU A 563 -19.12 5.05 28.04
N ASN A 564 -19.21 6.36 28.32
CA ASN A 564 -19.64 6.86 29.61
C ASN A 564 -21.12 6.60 29.89
N TRP A 565 -22.00 6.81 28.90
CA TRP A 565 -23.44 6.59 29.07
C TRP A 565 -23.78 5.11 29.25
N LEU A 566 -23.09 4.23 28.52
CA LEU A 566 -23.32 2.79 28.52
C LEU A 566 -22.43 2.03 29.52
N GLY A 567 -21.77 2.73 30.43
CA GLY A 567 -20.83 2.14 31.38
C GLY A 567 -21.44 0.99 32.18
N GLU A 568 -22.61 1.20 32.80
CA GLU A 568 -23.33 0.17 33.56
C GLU A 568 -23.71 -1.04 32.69
N TYR A 569 -24.24 -0.79 31.49
CA TYR A 569 -24.58 -1.86 30.54
C TYR A 569 -23.35 -2.73 30.20
N PHE A 570 -22.18 -2.13 30.00
CA PHE A 570 -20.96 -2.90 29.77
C PHE A 570 -20.45 -3.63 31.03
N GLN A 571 -20.62 -3.06 32.23
CA GLN A 571 -20.27 -3.74 33.48
C GLN A 571 -21.14 -4.98 33.72
N GLU A 572 -22.45 -4.87 33.46
CA GLU A 572 -23.39 -5.99 33.56
C GLU A 572 -23.04 -7.09 32.55
N ARG A 573 -22.66 -6.69 31.33
CA ARG A 573 -22.31 -7.64 30.26
C ARG A 573 -20.96 -8.32 30.50
N PHE A 574 -20.05 -7.63 31.16
CA PHE A 574 -18.70 -8.10 31.43
C PHE A 574 -18.32 -7.85 32.91
N PRO A 575 -18.79 -8.71 33.83
CA PRO A 575 -18.61 -8.50 35.27
C PRO A 575 -17.19 -8.81 35.81
N SER A 576 -16.26 -9.24 34.95
CA SER A 576 -14.92 -9.71 35.35
C SER A 576 -13.87 -8.59 35.29
N GLU A 577 -12.85 -8.65 36.15
CA GLU A 577 -11.68 -7.75 36.14
C GLU A 577 -10.85 -7.80 34.83
N ALA A 578 -11.07 -8.81 33.98
CA ALA A 578 -10.40 -8.96 32.69
C ALA A 578 -10.88 -7.98 31.60
N VAL A 579 -11.81 -7.07 31.94
CA VAL A 579 -12.39 -6.11 31.00
C VAL A 579 -11.55 -4.84 30.97
N PRO A 580 -11.19 -4.34 29.77
CA PRO A 580 -10.53 -3.05 29.62
C PRO A 580 -11.27 -1.97 30.38
N SER A 581 -10.53 -1.08 31.06
CA SER A 581 -11.14 -0.05 31.89
C SER A 581 -12.17 0.75 31.07
N LEU A 582 -13.43 0.72 31.49
CA LEU A 582 -14.54 1.43 30.84
C LEU A 582 -14.39 2.95 30.86
N GLN A 583 -13.47 3.48 31.66
CA GLN A 583 -13.03 4.87 31.59
C GLN A 583 -12.29 5.13 30.27
N PRO A 584 -12.81 6.02 29.38
CA PRO A 584 -12.26 6.20 28.02
C PRO A 584 -10.76 6.53 27.99
N ARG A 585 -10.28 7.32 28.97
CA ARG A 585 -8.84 7.65 29.09
C ARG A 585 -7.95 6.46 29.39
N HIS A 586 -8.43 5.50 30.16
CA HIS A 586 -7.68 4.29 30.48
C HIS A 586 -7.77 3.29 29.34
N LEU A 587 -8.92 3.18 28.68
CA LEU A 587 -9.07 2.37 27.46
C LEU A 587 -8.10 2.85 26.37
N ASP A 588 -8.04 4.17 26.11
CA ASP A 588 -7.07 4.75 25.15
C ASP A 588 -5.60 4.55 25.55
N ARG A 589 -5.30 4.21 26.81
CA ARG A 589 -3.93 3.84 27.23
C ARG A 589 -3.58 2.39 26.90
N GLN A 590 -4.58 1.53 26.79
CA GLN A 590 -4.43 0.09 26.54
C GLN A 590 -4.50 -0.24 25.04
N ILE A 591 -5.25 0.54 24.25
CA ILE A 591 -5.34 0.41 22.79
C ILE A 591 -3.96 0.60 22.15
N ILE A 592 -3.63 -0.28 21.20
CA ILE A 592 -2.40 -0.20 20.41
C ILE A 592 -2.36 1.13 19.65
N GLY A 593 -1.25 1.87 19.77
CA GLY A 593 -1.11 3.21 19.17
C GLY A 593 -1.75 4.33 20.00
N GLY A 594 -2.28 3.99 21.17
CA GLY A 594 -2.73 4.90 22.21
C GLY A 594 -1.60 5.71 22.85
N GLN A 595 -1.96 6.59 23.80
CA GLN A 595 -1.02 7.52 24.46
C GLN A 595 -0.16 8.34 23.48
N ARG A 596 -0.81 8.83 22.42
CA ARG A 596 -0.23 9.55 21.27
C ARG A 596 0.73 10.71 21.57
N SER A 597 0.64 11.33 22.74
CA SER A 597 1.53 12.43 23.14
C SER A 597 2.89 11.96 23.68
N GLN A 598 3.03 10.67 24.00
CA GLN A 598 4.27 10.13 24.55
C GLN A 598 5.36 10.01 23.47
N LYS A 599 6.62 10.21 23.86
CA LYS A 599 7.76 10.26 22.92
C LYS A 599 8.04 8.90 22.25
N ASP A 600 7.77 7.82 22.98
CA ASP A 600 8.00 6.41 22.64
C ASP A 600 6.79 5.74 21.97
N VAL A 601 5.75 6.49 21.56
CA VAL A 601 4.52 5.91 20.95
C VAL A 601 4.80 5.03 19.74
N VAL A 602 5.74 5.42 18.89
CA VAL A 602 6.11 4.65 17.69
C VAL A 602 6.74 3.32 18.09
N GLU A 603 7.62 3.32 19.09
CA GLU A 603 8.33 2.11 19.52
C GLU A 603 7.41 1.13 20.26
N ARG A 604 6.53 1.63 21.13
CA ARG A 604 5.49 0.80 21.75
C ARG A 604 4.58 0.18 20.71
N TYR A 605 4.13 0.97 19.71
CA TYR A 605 3.29 0.47 18.65
C TYR A 605 3.96 -0.66 17.87
N ARG A 606 5.24 -0.51 17.53
CA ARG A 606 6.02 -1.56 16.85
C ARG A 606 6.10 -2.83 17.69
N THR A 607 6.37 -2.68 18.99
CA THR A 607 6.46 -3.80 19.94
C THR A 607 5.12 -4.53 20.03
N ASP A 608 4.02 -3.79 20.21
CA ASP A 608 2.68 -4.36 20.30
C ASP A 608 2.28 -5.07 19.00
N MET A 609 2.47 -4.42 17.84
CA MET A 609 2.13 -5.01 16.55
C MET A 609 2.97 -6.25 16.22
N ALA A 610 4.25 -6.30 16.62
CA ALA A 610 5.07 -7.50 16.45
C ALA A 610 4.51 -8.70 17.25
N VAL A 611 3.93 -8.46 18.43
CA VAL A 611 3.20 -9.50 19.18
C VAL A 611 1.96 -9.93 18.41
N VAL A 612 1.17 -8.99 17.90
CA VAL A 612 -0.04 -9.29 17.13
C VAL A 612 0.27 -10.09 15.86
N PHE A 613 1.34 -9.76 15.13
CA PHE A 613 1.76 -10.55 13.96
C PHE A 613 2.12 -12.00 14.34
N ARG A 614 2.79 -12.23 15.48
CA ARG A 614 3.06 -13.59 15.97
C ARG A 614 1.77 -14.34 16.29
N GLU A 615 0.81 -13.69 16.92
CA GLU A 615 -0.49 -14.30 17.22
C GLU A 615 -1.30 -14.57 15.94
N MET A 616 -1.32 -13.64 14.99
CA MET A 616 -1.97 -13.83 13.68
C MET A 616 -1.34 -14.99 12.91
N PHE A 617 -0.01 -15.12 12.91
CA PHE A 617 0.69 -16.23 12.28
C PHE A 617 0.32 -17.55 12.95
N ARG A 618 0.35 -17.60 14.30
CA ARG A 618 0.05 -18.79 15.08
C ARG A 618 -1.34 -19.37 14.81
N VAL A 619 -2.35 -18.51 14.66
CA VAL A 619 -3.76 -18.96 14.48
C VAL A 619 -4.14 -19.19 13.03
N LEU A 620 -3.38 -18.69 12.05
CA LEU A 620 -3.66 -18.86 10.63
C LEU A 620 -3.18 -20.23 10.15
N LYS A 621 -4.03 -20.97 9.43
CA LYS A 621 -3.65 -22.26 8.85
C LYS A 621 -2.47 -22.13 7.87
N PRO A 622 -1.58 -23.14 7.80
CA PRO A 622 -0.49 -23.15 6.82
C PRO A 622 -1.00 -22.99 5.38
N GLY A 623 -0.29 -22.19 4.57
CA GLY A 623 -0.65 -21.92 3.18
C GLY A 623 -1.83 -20.96 2.98
N ARG A 624 -2.40 -20.40 4.07
CA ARG A 624 -3.47 -19.40 3.99
C ARG A 624 -2.92 -17.98 4.05
N VAL A 625 -3.77 -17.02 3.71
CA VAL A 625 -3.39 -15.61 3.49
C VAL A 625 -3.80 -14.74 4.69
N CYS A 626 -2.94 -13.79 5.05
CA CYS A 626 -3.26 -12.69 5.96
C CYS A 626 -3.25 -11.37 5.19
N CYS A 627 -4.40 -10.70 5.13
CA CYS A 627 -4.57 -9.40 4.49
C CYS A 627 -4.67 -8.29 5.55
N VAL A 628 -3.67 -7.40 5.56
CA VAL A 628 -3.64 -6.24 6.44
C VAL A 628 -3.81 -4.97 5.60
N VAL A 629 -4.92 -4.26 5.79
CA VAL A 629 -5.19 -3.01 5.09
C VAL A 629 -4.65 -1.87 5.93
N ILE A 630 -3.72 -1.09 5.36
CA ILE A 630 -3.09 0.04 6.05
C ILE A 630 -2.74 1.16 5.08
N GLY A 631 -2.57 2.35 5.65
CA GLY A 631 -1.97 3.50 4.98
C GLY A 631 -0.75 3.98 5.77
N ASN A 632 0.12 4.76 5.13
CA ASN A 632 1.31 5.31 5.78
C ASN A 632 0.94 6.63 6.49
N PRO A 633 0.90 6.68 7.84
CA PRO A 633 0.52 7.88 8.56
C PRO A 633 1.65 8.90 8.57
N VAL A 634 1.31 10.17 8.72
CA VAL A 634 2.27 11.25 8.97
C VAL A 634 2.30 11.54 10.47
N VAL A 635 3.43 11.32 11.12
CA VAL A 635 3.65 11.58 12.55
C VAL A 635 4.70 12.67 12.69
N LYS A 636 4.36 13.78 13.34
CA LYS A 636 5.25 14.95 13.53
C LYS A 636 5.86 15.47 12.20
N GLY A 637 5.10 15.44 11.11
CA GLY A 637 5.54 15.91 9.80
C GLY A 637 6.40 14.91 8.99
N GLN A 638 6.60 13.70 9.51
CA GLN A 638 7.32 12.63 8.80
C GLN A 638 6.38 11.48 8.48
N THR A 639 6.45 10.97 7.26
CA THR A 639 5.70 9.76 6.85
C THR A 639 6.33 8.54 7.50
N VAL A 640 5.56 7.79 8.28
CA VAL A 640 5.96 6.50 8.83
C VAL A 640 5.59 5.42 7.80
N PRO A 641 6.55 4.66 7.25
CA PRO A 641 6.28 3.65 6.23
C PRO A 641 5.74 2.36 6.87
N LEU A 642 4.55 2.45 7.48
CA LEU A 642 3.90 1.33 8.16
C LEU A 642 3.76 0.10 7.26
N ASN A 643 3.53 0.29 5.96
CA ASN A 643 3.48 -0.79 4.99
C ASN A 643 4.77 -1.62 4.95
N LEU A 644 5.94 -0.97 5.05
CA LEU A 644 7.22 -1.66 5.06
C LEU A 644 7.50 -2.29 6.42
N GLU A 645 7.21 -1.57 7.51
CA GLU A 645 7.41 -2.08 8.88
C GLU A 645 6.55 -3.33 9.14
N PHE A 646 5.30 -3.34 8.70
CA PHE A 646 4.41 -4.49 8.86
C PHE A 646 4.86 -5.69 8.04
N ARG A 647 5.39 -5.48 6.84
CA ARG A 647 6.00 -6.58 6.06
C ARG A 647 7.19 -7.20 6.81
N GLN A 648 8.01 -6.39 7.46
CA GLN A 648 9.13 -6.90 8.28
C GLN A 648 8.64 -7.68 9.50
N MET A 649 7.63 -7.15 10.21
CA MET A 649 7.03 -7.84 11.37
C MET A 649 6.37 -9.15 10.97
N ALA A 650 5.67 -9.20 9.83
CA ALA A 650 5.06 -10.41 9.31
C ALA A 650 6.12 -11.47 8.99
N ARG A 651 7.19 -11.10 8.27
CA ARG A 651 8.33 -12.01 8.01
C ARG A 651 8.99 -12.52 9.30
N ALA A 652 9.17 -11.64 10.29
CA ALA A 652 9.73 -12.03 11.58
C ALA A 652 8.82 -12.97 12.37
N ALA A 653 7.50 -12.89 12.17
CA ALA A 653 6.53 -13.81 12.76
C ALA A 653 6.47 -15.18 12.05
N GLY A 654 6.89 -15.26 10.79
CA GLY A 654 6.96 -16.49 10.00
C GLY A 654 6.06 -16.52 8.75
N PHE A 655 5.38 -15.42 8.42
CA PHE A 655 4.54 -15.29 7.22
C PHE A 655 5.30 -15.34 5.90
#